data_AF-A0A1D9P0W1-F1
#
_entry.id   AF-A0A1D9P0W1-F1
#
_cell.length_a   1.000
_cell.length_b   1.000
_cell.length_c   1.000
_cell.angle_alpha   90.00
_cell.angle_beta   90.00
_cell.angle_gamma   90.00
#
_symmetry.space_group_name_H-M   'P 1'
#
loop_
_entity.id
_entity.type
_entity.pdbx_description
1 polymer ?
#
loop_
_entity_poly.entity_id
_entity_poly.type
_entity_poly.pdbx_seq_one_letter_code
_entity_poly.pdbx_strand_id
1 'polypeptide(L)'
;MKKYKKIIAFLATATLVAGSLAGCGNKTTVPTTSNDTESSSDASAADSTESTGETATGVAISTLVGVEEDTTPAAEGYSALWDAESYQAESSELYNKILGEFYESYQKALEAENISERYALMAVAEAKMLESGIFVPLTTRGGVYAISRRAPGSTTTTLWGNDEYRYHNALVTEELITAEDTAELRAKLAELRGTGEYHEWAKKYLTDKGYTLKDSYNYPNTSDPVTWDVLATSSATDTSVLVNLYDGLYEYDGENEQQPALAESYTVSDDGKVYTFKIRQGVKWVDSQGREVDEVKADDFVAGMQHMMDAMGGLEYLVDGVIEGATEYINGETTDFSTVGVKALDDYTLEYTLTDDIPYFPTMISYSVFAPLSRSYYEGQGGQFGQGASAGQYGTDKDHIAYCGPFLITSYTEKNSIVFKANPSYWNAENQELKTLTYNYEDLTDATKIYTDILAGTVDAANLDTAQVEMAKKDGNFDKYCFISTTEGTTFCGWLNVNRKAFANFNDASKAVSEKTVYDAQRTALAMQNRDFRLALCTAIDRASHNAQRFGEDVKYNNMRNSYTPGNFVFLDEDVTIDINGTPTTFAAGTYFGEIEQAQITADGFPVTVWDPTKEEGAGSSDGFDGWYNPEFAKEEITKAAEALKEVGVEVTAENPVQIDLPYFSGSEVYTNRANVLKQSVESATDGLIQVNLVQCEASDDWSYASYYPQTGSDFNADISDNSGWGPDYGDPSTYLNTILPDYAGYMTKCIGLF
;
A
#
# COMPACT_ATOMS: atom_id res chain seq x y z
N MET A 1 21.33 5.10 14.52
CA MET A 1 21.71 6.53 14.40
C MET A 1 21.06 7.36 15.50
N LYS A 2 21.82 7.96 16.43
CA LYS A 2 21.31 8.66 17.65
C LYS A 2 20.76 10.09 17.41
N LYS A 3 20.41 10.49 16.18
CA LYS A 3 20.04 11.88 15.85
C LYS A 3 18.58 12.14 15.42
N TYR A 4 17.76 11.11 15.23
CA TYR A 4 16.38 11.25 14.75
C TYR A 4 15.38 11.89 15.75
N LYS A 5 15.73 12.07 17.03
CA LYS A 5 14.81 12.61 18.05
C LYS A 5 14.50 14.12 17.96
N LYS A 6 15.13 14.89 17.06
CA LYS A 6 15.01 16.37 17.08
C LYS A 6 14.21 17.02 15.96
N ILE A 7 13.81 16.29 14.92
CA ILE A 7 13.12 16.88 13.76
C ILE A 7 11.59 16.72 13.85
N ILE A 8 11.09 15.63 14.44
CA ILE A 8 9.63 15.40 14.60
C ILE A 8 8.96 16.44 15.53
N ALA A 9 9.70 17.05 16.46
CA ALA A 9 9.15 18.03 17.39
C ALA A 9 8.82 19.41 16.77
N PHE A 10 9.23 19.70 15.52
CA PHE A 10 9.04 21.03 14.91
C PHE A 10 7.84 21.13 13.94
N LEU A 11 7.23 20.00 13.54
CA LEU A 11 6.11 19.98 12.58
C LEU A 11 4.71 19.97 13.24
N ALA A 12 4.62 19.84 14.57
CA ALA A 12 3.34 19.76 15.28
C ALA A 12 2.74 21.11 15.73
N THR A 13 3.35 22.26 15.39
CA THR A 13 2.83 23.58 15.82
C THR A 13 2.79 24.60 14.69
N ALA A 14 1.95 24.37 13.68
CA ALA A 14 1.50 25.45 12.79
C ALA A 14 0.20 25.08 12.07
N THR A 15 -0.95 25.09 12.76
CA THR A 15 -2.25 25.52 12.19
C THR A 15 -3.35 25.44 13.25
N LEU A 16 -3.50 26.52 14.02
CA LEU A 16 -4.74 26.83 14.72
C LEU A 16 -5.03 28.30 14.44
N VAL A 17 -5.84 28.56 13.40
CA VAL A 17 -6.37 29.89 13.12
C VAL A 17 -7.39 30.23 14.20
N ALA A 18 -7.02 31.19 15.04
CA ALA A 18 -7.84 31.71 16.12
C ALA A 18 -9.02 32.55 15.59
N GLY A 19 -10.24 32.12 15.92
CA GLY A 19 -11.41 32.99 16.02
C GLY A 19 -11.37 33.79 17.32
N SER A 20 -11.36 35.11 17.18
CA SER A 20 -11.31 36.14 18.22
C SER A 20 -12.21 35.94 19.44
N LEU A 21 -11.72 36.29 20.63
CA LEU A 21 -12.40 37.21 21.58
C LEU A 21 -11.44 37.69 22.68
N ALA A 22 -11.47 39.00 22.91
CA ALA A 22 -10.60 39.76 23.79
C ALA A 22 -10.96 39.63 25.28
N GLY A 23 -9.95 39.71 26.17
CA GLY A 23 -10.15 39.87 27.61
C GLY A 23 -8.83 40.08 28.36
N CYS A 24 -8.64 41.29 28.90
CA CYS A 24 -7.43 41.79 29.54
C CYS A 24 -7.05 41.09 30.86
N GLY A 25 -5.75 41.07 31.21
CA GLY A 25 -5.34 41.28 32.61
C GLY A 25 -4.09 40.56 33.15
N ASN A 26 -2.99 41.34 33.25
CA ASN A 26 -1.96 41.34 34.29
C ASN A 26 -0.91 40.20 34.47
N LYS A 27 0.33 40.56 34.08
CA LYS A 27 1.59 40.61 34.86
C LYS A 27 1.75 39.72 36.11
N THR A 28 2.81 38.89 36.12
CA THR A 28 3.94 38.98 37.09
C THR A 28 5.17 38.10 36.73
N THR A 29 6.32 38.77 36.58
CA THR A 29 7.74 38.45 36.93
C THR A 29 8.20 37.02 37.34
N VAL A 30 9.10 36.41 36.52
CA VAL A 30 10.55 36.04 36.70
C VAL A 30 11.07 35.94 38.18
N PRO A 31 11.92 34.97 38.62
CA PRO A 31 13.19 34.65 37.96
C PRO A 31 13.79 33.24 37.97
N THR A 32 14.71 33.13 37.01
CA THR A 32 15.83 32.21 36.77
C THR A 32 16.79 32.03 37.94
N THR A 33 17.43 30.86 38.00
CA THR A 33 18.87 30.74 38.32
C THR A 33 19.47 29.52 37.62
N SER A 34 20.49 29.80 36.82
CA SER A 34 21.50 28.93 36.22
C SER A 34 22.42 28.31 37.28
N ASN A 35 23.05 27.18 36.93
CA ASN A 35 24.49 27.01 37.13
C ASN A 35 25.03 25.89 36.24
N ASP A 36 25.91 26.30 35.34
CA ASP A 36 26.85 25.47 34.59
C ASP A 36 27.89 24.84 35.52
N THR A 37 28.39 23.64 35.19
CA THR A 37 29.84 23.41 35.24
C THR A 37 30.28 22.33 34.26
N GLU A 38 31.29 22.71 33.48
CA GLU A 38 32.01 22.03 32.41
C GLU A 38 32.82 20.77 32.83
N SER A 39 32.93 19.84 31.87
CA SER A 39 34.19 19.39 31.21
C SER A 39 34.58 17.91 31.27
N SER A 40 34.72 17.37 30.04
CA SER A 40 35.82 16.55 29.49
C SER A 40 36.22 15.24 30.18
N SER A 41 36.27 14.11 29.45
CA SER A 41 37.32 13.77 28.48
C SER A 41 37.29 12.28 28.11
N ASP A 42 37.55 12.05 26.82
CA ASP A 42 38.29 10.97 26.16
C ASP A 42 37.97 9.48 26.27
N ALA A 43 37.99 8.91 25.07
CA ALA A 43 37.88 7.52 24.69
C ALA A 43 39.17 6.73 24.93
N SER A 44 39.03 5.41 25.13
CA SER A 44 40.01 4.43 24.64
C SER A 44 39.35 3.05 24.49
N ALA A 45 39.73 2.37 23.41
CA ALA A 45 39.37 0.99 23.08
C ALA A 45 40.49 0.03 23.54
N ALA A 46 40.13 -1.17 24.02
CA ALA A 46 40.88 -2.42 23.85
C ALA A 46 40.17 -3.63 24.51
N ASP A 47 39.77 -4.56 23.64
CA ASP A 47 40.00 -6.02 23.65
C ASP A 47 39.72 -6.95 24.87
N SER A 48 39.27 -8.14 24.46
CA SER A 48 38.76 -9.37 25.07
C SER A 48 39.42 -9.97 26.33
N THR A 49 38.59 -10.54 27.24
CA THR A 49 38.45 -11.99 27.55
C THR A 49 37.67 -12.28 28.87
N GLU A 50 36.78 -13.28 28.78
CA GLU A 50 36.21 -14.18 29.81
C GLU A 50 35.44 -13.67 31.06
N SER A 51 34.13 -13.93 31.02
CA SER A 51 33.33 -14.72 32.00
C SER A 51 33.36 -14.33 33.49
N THR A 52 32.26 -13.74 33.94
CA THR A 52 31.35 -14.20 35.03
C THR A 52 30.66 -12.99 35.65
N GLY A 53 29.34 -12.92 35.53
CA GLY A 53 28.54 -11.87 36.17
C GLY A 53 27.27 -11.60 35.39
N GLU A 54 26.24 -12.38 35.68
CA GLU A 54 24.86 -12.00 35.39
C GLU A 54 24.59 -10.59 35.93
N THR A 55 24.38 -9.63 35.02
CA THR A 55 23.50 -8.50 35.27
C THR A 55 22.48 -8.51 34.16
N ALA A 56 21.44 -9.31 34.37
CA ALA A 56 20.19 -9.19 33.66
C ALA A 56 19.63 -7.79 33.90
N THR A 57 19.66 -6.94 32.88
CA THR A 57 18.69 -5.86 32.71
C THR A 57 17.69 -6.32 31.67
N GLY A 58 16.98 -7.41 31.98
CA GLY A 58 15.72 -7.72 31.32
C GLY A 58 14.67 -6.78 31.89
N VAL A 59 13.99 -6.04 31.02
CA VAL A 59 12.73 -5.41 31.40
C VAL A 59 11.82 -6.54 31.87
N ALA A 60 11.45 -6.48 33.14
CA ALA A 60 10.76 -7.55 33.83
C ALA A 60 9.31 -7.66 33.33
N ILE A 61 9.09 -8.53 32.33
CA ILE A 61 7.78 -9.15 32.07
C ILE A 61 7.36 -10.04 33.28
N SER A 62 8.27 -10.27 34.23
CA SER A 62 8.06 -11.08 35.43
C SER A 62 7.15 -10.47 36.51
N THR A 63 6.52 -9.31 36.30
CA THR A 63 5.52 -8.79 37.26
C THR A 63 4.12 -9.35 37.05
N LEU A 64 3.85 -10.05 35.94
CA LEU A 64 2.49 -10.55 35.63
C LEU A 64 2.12 -11.89 36.25
N VAL A 65 3.10 -12.65 36.70
CA VAL A 65 2.86 -13.88 37.46
C VAL A 65 2.48 -13.48 38.89
N GLY A 66 1.18 -13.33 39.15
CA GLY A 66 0.62 -13.07 40.49
C GLY A 66 0.14 -11.65 40.77
N VAL A 67 -0.23 -10.86 39.75
CA VAL A 67 -0.99 -9.61 39.96
C VAL A 67 -2.44 -9.96 40.33
N GLU A 68 -3.02 -9.25 41.29
CA GLU A 68 -4.45 -9.37 41.59
C GLU A 68 -5.28 -8.96 40.36
N GLU A 69 -6.46 -9.54 40.20
CA GLU A 69 -7.39 -9.20 39.12
C GLU A 69 -7.71 -7.70 39.17
N ASP A 70 -7.11 -6.92 38.26
CA ASP A 70 -7.33 -5.49 38.15
C ASP A 70 -8.51 -5.26 37.21
N THR A 71 -9.63 -4.80 37.73
CA THR A 71 -10.84 -4.51 36.95
C THR A 71 -10.80 -3.14 36.28
N THR A 72 -9.70 -2.38 36.41
CA THR A 72 -9.55 -1.06 35.77
C THR A 72 -9.55 -1.23 34.25
N PRO A 73 -10.36 -0.46 33.52
CA PRO A 73 -10.33 -0.47 32.06
C PRO A 73 -8.92 -0.14 31.53
N ALA A 74 -8.45 -0.88 30.53
CA ALA A 74 -7.12 -0.71 29.94
C ALA A 74 -6.93 0.70 29.37
N ALA A 75 -7.97 1.28 28.77
CA ALA A 75 -7.96 2.66 28.28
C ALA A 75 -7.66 3.70 29.38
N GLU A 76 -7.97 3.40 30.63
CA GLU A 76 -7.74 4.31 31.78
C GLU A 76 -6.36 4.07 32.45
N GLY A 77 -5.89 2.83 32.48
CA GLY A 77 -4.75 2.42 33.31
C GLY A 77 -3.47 1.99 32.57
N TYR A 78 -3.55 1.65 31.28
CA TYR A 78 -2.44 0.95 30.60
C TYR A 78 -1.29 1.88 30.17
N SER A 79 -1.58 3.15 29.89
CA SER A 79 -0.56 4.14 29.49
C SER A 79 0.47 4.43 30.58
N ALA A 80 0.18 4.10 31.85
CA ALA A 80 1.12 4.23 32.96
C ALA A 80 2.17 3.10 33.01
N LEU A 81 2.05 2.07 32.17
CA LEU A 81 2.89 0.88 32.20
C LEU A 81 4.09 0.93 31.24
N TRP A 82 4.16 1.93 30.37
CA TRP A 82 5.21 2.03 29.36
C TRP A 82 5.62 3.48 29.09
N ASP A 83 6.83 3.67 28.55
CA ASP A 83 7.31 4.95 28.02
C ASP A 83 7.90 4.79 26.62
N ALA A 84 8.09 5.89 25.90
CA ALA A 84 8.54 5.85 24.50
C ALA A 84 9.93 5.21 24.32
N GLU A 85 10.84 5.33 25.29
CA GLU A 85 12.16 4.69 25.20
C GLU A 85 12.05 3.18 25.47
N SER A 86 11.23 2.77 26.44
CA SER A 86 10.96 1.36 26.71
C SER A 86 10.24 0.69 25.55
N TYR A 87 9.29 1.37 24.90
CA TYR A 87 8.55 0.87 23.74
C TYR A 87 9.45 0.61 22.54
N GLN A 88 10.41 1.49 22.26
CA GLN A 88 11.33 1.28 21.15
C GLN A 88 12.23 0.06 21.39
N ALA A 89 12.78 -0.07 22.60
CA ALA A 89 13.63 -1.21 22.94
C ALA A 89 12.82 -2.52 22.85
N GLU A 90 11.61 -2.54 23.42
CA GLU A 90 10.68 -3.67 23.32
C GLU A 90 10.33 -3.99 21.86
N SER A 91 10.11 -2.98 21.02
CA SER A 91 9.80 -3.20 19.60
C SER A 91 10.94 -3.87 18.85
N SER A 92 12.18 -3.44 19.04
CA SER A 92 13.35 -4.10 18.43
C SER A 92 13.56 -5.52 18.97
N GLU A 93 13.35 -5.77 20.25
CA GLU A 93 13.43 -7.12 20.84
C GLU A 93 12.35 -8.06 20.25
N LEU A 94 11.11 -7.59 20.18
CA LEU A 94 9.99 -8.35 19.63
C LEU A 94 10.14 -8.60 18.13
N TYR A 95 10.61 -7.60 17.37
CA TYR A 95 10.90 -7.77 15.95
C TYR A 95 11.89 -8.91 15.74
N ASN A 96 13.05 -8.87 16.42
CA ASN A 96 14.06 -9.91 16.27
C ASN A 96 13.53 -11.29 16.69
N LYS A 97 12.70 -11.36 17.73
CA LYS A 97 12.08 -12.61 18.21
C LYS A 97 11.08 -13.19 17.21
N ILE A 98 10.29 -12.35 16.54
CA ILE A 98 9.13 -12.77 15.75
C ILE A 98 9.45 -12.84 14.25
N LEU A 99 10.24 -11.89 13.74
CA LEU A 99 10.57 -11.71 12.33
C LEU A 99 12.06 -11.89 12.04
N GLY A 100 12.86 -12.38 12.99
CA GLY A 100 14.29 -12.59 12.80
C GLY A 100 14.63 -13.50 11.62
N GLU A 101 13.88 -14.60 11.42
CA GLU A 101 14.08 -15.51 10.28
C GLU A 101 13.72 -14.87 8.93
N PHE A 102 12.64 -14.09 8.89
CA PHE A 102 12.29 -13.27 7.72
C PHE A 102 13.44 -12.31 7.41
N TYR A 103 13.88 -11.54 8.41
CA TYR A 103 14.90 -10.51 8.22
C TYR A 103 16.24 -11.11 7.80
N GLU A 104 16.68 -12.22 8.41
CA GLU A 104 17.90 -12.93 8.00
C GLU A 104 17.81 -13.42 6.55
N SER A 105 16.68 -14.01 6.16
CA SER A 105 16.46 -14.49 4.79
C SER A 105 16.41 -13.34 3.80
N TYR A 106 15.80 -12.22 4.18
CA TYR A 106 15.74 -11.01 3.38
C TYR A 106 17.14 -10.40 3.17
N GLN A 107 17.97 -10.32 4.21
CA GLN A 107 19.35 -9.85 4.08
C GLN A 107 20.16 -10.72 3.11
N LYS A 108 19.99 -12.06 3.14
CA LYS A 108 20.62 -12.97 2.16
C LYS A 108 20.16 -12.67 0.73
N ALA A 109 18.88 -12.34 0.53
CA ALA A 109 18.38 -11.97 -0.78
C ALA A 109 19.03 -10.68 -1.32
N LEU A 110 19.35 -9.73 -0.45
CA LEU A 110 20.04 -8.49 -0.82
C LEU A 110 21.52 -8.71 -1.19
N GLU A 111 22.11 -9.84 -0.80
CA GLU A 111 23.49 -10.22 -1.16
C GLU A 111 23.59 -10.97 -2.50
N ALA A 112 22.45 -11.30 -3.12
CA ALA A 112 22.41 -12.07 -4.37
C ALA A 112 23.06 -11.31 -5.55
N GLU A 113 23.77 -12.03 -6.41
CA GLU A 113 24.54 -11.45 -7.53
C GLU A 113 23.69 -11.21 -8.79
N ASN A 114 22.49 -11.76 -8.86
CA ASN A 114 21.56 -11.59 -9.98
C ASN A 114 20.10 -11.51 -9.48
N ILE A 115 19.23 -10.97 -10.35
CA ILE A 115 17.83 -10.68 -10.00
C ILE A 115 17.00 -11.94 -9.76
N SER A 116 17.23 -13.03 -10.51
CA SER A 116 16.47 -14.27 -10.38
C SER A 116 16.77 -14.94 -9.03
N GLU A 117 18.04 -15.00 -8.63
CA GLU A 117 18.43 -15.50 -7.31
C GLU A 117 17.86 -14.64 -6.19
N ARG A 118 17.90 -13.30 -6.34
CA ARG A 118 17.28 -12.37 -5.40
C ARG A 118 15.79 -12.64 -5.24
N TYR A 119 15.04 -12.79 -6.33
CA TYR A 119 13.60 -13.11 -6.28
C TYR A 119 13.32 -14.45 -5.61
N ALA A 120 14.09 -15.48 -5.92
CA ALA A 120 13.95 -16.78 -5.28
C ALA A 120 14.19 -16.73 -3.76
N LEU A 121 15.23 -15.99 -3.32
CA LEU A 121 15.52 -15.79 -1.90
C LEU A 121 14.49 -14.88 -1.20
N MET A 122 13.94 -13.89 -1.90
CA MET A 122 12.84 -13.07 -1.37
C MET A 122 11.56 -13.89 -1.18
N ALA A 123 11.27 -14.86 -2.05
CA ALA A 123 10.16 -15.79 -1.86
C ALA A 123 10.35 -16.65 -0.60
N VAL A 124 11.59 -17.09 -0.32
CA VAL A 124 11.93 -17.77 0.94
C VAL A 124 11.75 -16.83 2.14
N ALA A 125 12.17 -15.58 2.04
CA ALA A 125 11.97 -14.60 3.10
C ALA A 125 10.47 -14.39 3.39
N GLU A 126 9.64 -14.20 2.36
CA GLU A 126 8.19 -14.04 2.53
C GLU A 126 7.55 -15.27 3.18
N ALA A 127 7.93 -16.49 2.79
CA ALA A 127 7.49 -17.71 3.45
C ALA A 127 7.76 -17.66 4.97
N LYS A 128 8.96 -17.23 5.40
CA LYS A 128 9.29 -17.05 6.83
C LYS A 128 8.48 -15.95 7.50
N MET A 129 8.13 -14.89 6.79
CA MET A 129 7.23 -13.86 7.29
C MET A 129 5.81 -14.41 7.49
N LEU A 130 5.26 -15.13 6.53
CA LEU A 130 3.92 -15.74 6.63
C LEU A 130 3.87 -16.78 7.77
N GLU A 131 4.91 -17.59 7.91
CA GLU A 131 5.07 -18.57 9.01
C GLU A 131 5.17 -17.93 10.39
N SER A 132 5.53 -16.64 10.49
CA SER A 132 5.56 -15.93 11.77
C SER A 132 4.16 -15.62 12.31
N GLY A 133 3.13 -15.63 11.45
CA GLY A 133 1.75 -15.36 11.81
C GLY A 133 1.47 -13.91 12.20
N ILE A 134 2.27 -12.93 11.76
CA ILE A 134 2.00 -11.51 12.09
C ILE A 134 0.78 -10.93 11.36
N PHE A 135 0.31 -11.59 10.30
CA PHE A 135 -0.94 -11.29 9.63
C PHE A 135 -1.47 -12.52 8.88
N VAL A 136 -2.72 -12.44 8.42
CA VAL A 136 -3.29 -13.34 7.41
C VAL A 136 -3.64 -12.54 6.16
N PRO A 137 -3.19 -12.92 4.95
CA PRO A 137 -3.69 -12.34 3.71
C PRO A 137 -5.21 -12.54 3.62
N LEU A 138 -5.97 -11.50 3.26
CA LEU A 138 -7.43 -11.58 3.16
C LEU A 138 -7.87 -11.52 1.69
N THR A 139 -7.66 -10.37 1.05
CA THR A 139 -8.22 -10.10 -0.27
C THR A 139 -7.33 -9.16 -1.08
N THR A 140 -7.53 -9.16 -2.38
CA THR A 140 -7.10 -8.10 -3.31
C THR A 140 -8.31 -7.33 -3.86
N ARG A 141 -8.06 -6.24 -4.59
CA ARG A 141 -9.06 -5.55 -5.40
C ARG A 141 -9.34 -6.36 -6.68
N GLY A 142 -10.46 -6.04 -7.34
CA GLY A 142 -10.95 -6.81 -8.47
C GLY A 142 -11.50 -8.18 -8.05
N GLY A 143 -11.55 -9.15 -8.97
CA GLY A 143 -12.06 -10.50 -8.69
C GLY A 143 -13.54 -10.54 -8.30
N VAL A 144 -14.32 -9.53 -8.67
CA VAL A 144 -15.75 -9.40 -8.34
C VAL A 144 -16.57 -9.19 -9.60
N TYR A 145 -17.90 -9.32 -9.52
CA TYR A 145 -18.75 -9.00 -10.66
C TYR A 145 -18.57 -7.55 -11.10
N ALA A 146 -18.54 -7.33 -12.41
CA ALA A 146 -18.39 -6.03 -13.03
C ALA A 146 -19.24 -5.95 -14.29
N ILE A 147 -19.61 -4.72 -14.67
CA ILE A 147 -20.22 -4.38 -15.95
C ILE A 147 -19.40 -3.24 -16.57
N SER A 148 -19.18 -3.29 -17.88
CA SER A 148 -18.27 -2.35 -18.54
C SER A 148 -18.66 -2.03 -20.00
N ARG A 149 -18.46 -0.78 -20.38
CA ARG A 149 -18.30 -0.31 -21.78
C ARG A 149 -16.84 -0.23 -22.21
N ARG A 150 -15.91 -0.31 -21.26
CA ARG A 150 -14.47 -0.33 -21.52
C ARG A 150 -14.03 -1.75 -21.86
N ALA A 151 -13.29 -1.90 -22.96
CA ALA A 151 -12.74 -3.18 -23.36
C ALA A 151 -11.61 -3.60 -22.38
N PRO A 152 -11.57 -4.86 -21.90
CA PRO A 152 -10.44 -5.35 -21.10
C PRO A 152 -9.14 -5.24 -21.90
N GLY A 153 -8.02 -4.95 -21.23
CA GLY A 153 -6.70 -4.79 -21.88
C GLY A 153 -6.56 -3.57 -22.80
N SER A 154 -7.53 -2.65 -22.82
CA SER A 154 -7.34 -1.35 -23.51
C SER A 154 -6.67 -0.30 -22.62
N THR A 155 -6.48 -0.62 -21.35
CA THR A 155 -5.69 0.12 -20.36
C THR A 155 -4.82 -0.90 -19.65
N THR A 156 -3.69 -0.45 -19.12
CA THR A 156 -2.78 -1.35 -18.39
C THR A 156 -3.49 -2.00 -17.19
N THR A 157 -3.10 -3.23 -16.91
CA THR A 157 -3.37 -3.95 -15.67
C THR A 157 -2.06 -4.36 -15.00
N THR A 158 -0.97 -3.62 -15.27
CA THR A 158 0.30 -3.77 -14.58
C THR A 158 0.05 -3.71 -13.08
N LEU A 159 0.69 -4.60 -12.33
CA LEU A 159 0.36 -4.80 -10.92
C LEU A 159 0.90 -3.70 -10.01
N TRP A 160 1.74 -2.78 -10.52
CA TRP A 160 2.46 -1.74 -9.79
C TRP A 160 2.32 -0.36 -10.42
N GLY A 161 2.73 0.65 -9.65
CA GLY A 161 2.73 2.05 -10.08
C GLY A 161 1.33 2.65 -10.09
N ASN A 162 1.09 3.62 -10.97
CA ASN A 162 -0.18 4.36 -11.04
C ASN A 162 -0.73 4.50 -12.47
N ASP A 163 -0.15 3.80 -13.45
CA ASP A 163 -0.57 3.86 -14.84
C ASP A 163 -1.96 3.26 -15.07
N GLU A 164 -2.50 2.47 -14.14
CA GLU A 164 -3.88 1.96 -14.19
C GLU A 164 -4.95 3.07 -14.23
N TYR A 165 -4.59 4.30 -13.81
CA TYR A 165 -5.44 5.49 -13.87
C TYR A 165 -5.27 6.30 -15.17
N ARG A 166 -4.36 5.90 -16.07
CA ARG A 166 -4.17 6.54 -17.39
C ARG A 166 -5.18 6.00 -18.39
N TYR A 167 -6.15 6.83 -18.77
CA TYR A 167 -7.27 6.40 -19.62
C TYR A 167 -7.19 6.88 -21.07
N HIS A 168 -6.17 7.64 -21.48
CA HIS A 168 -6.12 8.27 -22.81
C HIS A 168 -6.27 7.30 -23.99
N ASN A 169 -5.83 6.06 -23.83
CA ASN A 169 -5.93 5.01 -24.85
C ASN A 169 -7.04 3.98 -24.56
N ALA A 170 -7.92 4.19 -23.58
CA ALA A 170 -8.99 3.24 -23.31
C ALA A 170 -9.97 3.11 -24.50
N LEU A 171 -10.34 1.88 -24.85
CA LEU A 171 -11.38 1.60 -25.85
C LEU A 171 -12.74 1.51 -25.14
N VAL A 172 -13.62 2.47 -25.40
CA VAL A 172 -14.93 2.56 -24.76
C VAL A 172 -16.04 2.56 -25.81
N THR A 173 -17.07 1.74 -25.59
CA THR A 173 -18.23 1.63 -26.46
C THR A 173 -19.41 2.48 -25.96
N GLU A 174 -20.42 2.74 -26.80
CA GLU A 174 -21.70 3.33 -26.36
C GLU A 174 -22.58 2.27 -25.68
N GLU A 175 -22.54 1.04 -26.18
CA GLU A 175 -23.26 -0.11 -25.67
C GLU A 175 -22.46 -0.82 -24.57
N LEU A 176 -23.14 -1.47 -23.62
CA LEU A 176 -22.48 -2.38 -22.69
C LEU A 176 -21.88 -3.57 -23.45
N ILE A 177 -20.61 -3.87 -23.19
CA ILE A 177 -19.95 -5.05 -23.76
C ILE A 177 -20.54 -6.28 -23.09
N THR A 178 -20.92 -7.29 -23.87
CA THR A 178 -21.48 -8.53 -23.32
C THR A 178 -20.42 -9.33 -22.56
N ALA A 179 -20.87 -10.19 -21.64
CA ALA A 179 -19.97 -11.11 -20.94
C ALA A 179 -19.26 -12.07 -21.91
N GLU A 180 -19.94 -12.51 -22.98
CA GLU A 180 -19.37 -13.34 -24.05
C GLU A 180 -18.25 -12.62 -24.79
N ASP A 181 -18.49 -11.39 -25.25
CA ASP A 181 -17.46 -10.61 -25.96
C ASP A 181 -16.32 -10.20 -25.02
N THR A 182 -16.58 -9.96 -23.74
CA THR A 182 -15.54 -9.71 -22.73
C THR A 182 -14.62 -10.92 -22.56
N ALA A 183 -15.17 -12.14 -22.56
CA ALA A 183 -14.39 -13.36 -22.48
C ALA A 183 -13.51 -13.56 -23.74
N GLU A 184 -14.04 -13.31 -24.93
CA GLU A 184 -13.28 -13.37 -26.18
C GLU A 184 -12.14 -12.33 -26.22
N LEU A 185 -12.42 -11.10 -25.81
CA LEU A 185 -11.41 -10.03 -25.71
C LEU A 185 -10.28 -10.43 -24.75
N ARG A 186 -10.60 -11.02 -23.59
CA ARG A 186 -9.58 -11.51 -22.64
C ARG A 186 -8.77 -12.69 -23.18
N ALA A 187 -9.41 -13.67 -23.81
CA ALA A 187 -8.71 -14.78 -24.43
C ALA A 187 -7.74 -14.29 -25.50
N LYS A 188 -8.15 -13.29 -26.29
CA LYS A 188 -7.27 -12.68 -27.28
C LYS A 188 -6.15 -11.85 -26.66
N LEU A 189 -6.42 -11.11 -25.58
CA LEU A 189 -5.38 -10.40 -24.83
C LEU A 189 -4.31 -11.38 -24.33
N ALA A 190 -4.71 -12.54 -23.80
CA ALA A 190 -3.76 -13.56 -23.36
C ALA A 190 -2.91 -14.12 -24.52
N GLU A 191 -3.49 -14.25 -25.72
CA GLU A 191 -2.75 -14.68 -26.93
C GLU A 191 -1.78 -13.61 -27.46
N LEU A 192 -2.19 -12.34 -27.43
CA LEU A 192 -1.48 -11.23 -28.06
C LEU A 192 -0.62 -10.42 -27.11
N ARG A 193 -0.59 -10.73 -25.81
CA ARG A 193 0.19 -9.96 -24.82
C ARG A 193 1.67 -9.87 -25.21
N GLY A 194 2.21 -8.65 -25.20
CA GLY A 194 3.59 -8.34 -25.54
C GLY A 194 3.86 -8.18 -27.04
N THR A 195 2.83 -8.25 -27.89
CA THR A 195 2.97 -8.14 -29.36
C THR A 195 2.72 -6.72 -29.88
N GLY A 196 1.98 -5.90 -29.12
CA GLY A 196 1.51 -4.59 -29.55
C GLY A 196 0.37 -4.63 -30.58
N GLU A 197 -0.20 -5.81 -30.86
CA GLU A 197 -1.27 -6.00 -31.85
C GLU A 197 -2.68 -6.03 -31.24
N TYR A 198 -2.80 -6.18 -29.91
CA TYR A 198 -4.10 -6.39 -29.25
C TYR A 198 -5.04 -5.20 -29.42
N HIS A 199 -4.53 -3.98 -29.23
CA HIS A 199 -5.36 -2.77 -29.21
C HIS A 199 -6.15 -2.57 -30.52
N GLU A 200 -5.45 -2.63 -31.66
CA GLU A 200 -6.07 -2.53 -32.98
C GLU A 200 -6.99 -3.71 -33.30
N TRP A 201 -6.61 -4.92 -32.85
CA TRP A 201 -7.47 -6.09 -32.98
C TRP A 201 -8.78 -5.91 -32.19
N ALA A 202 -8.72 -5.46 -30.94
CA ALA A 202 -9.88 -5.27 -30.07
C ALA A 202 -10.81 -4.21 -30.63
N LYS A 203 -10.25 -3.11 -31.13
CA LYS A 203 -10.97 -2.06 -31.86
C LYS A 203 -11.74 -2.63 -33.05
N LYS A 204 -11.07 -3.42 -33.88
CA LYS A 204 -11.69 -4.08 -35.03
C LYS A 204 -12.77 -5.07 -34.61
N TYR A 205 -12.49 -5.91 -33.62
CA TYR A 205 -13.41 -6.92 -33.10
C TYR A 205 -14.73 -6.28 -32.63
N LEU A 206 -14.64 -5.23 -31.81
CA LEU A 206 -15.80 -4.52 -31.30
C LEU A 206 -16.65 -3.93 -32.45
N THR A 207 -16.02 -3.25 -33.40
CA THR A 207 -16.74 -2.66 -34.54
C THR A 207 -17.37 -3.72 -35.47
N ASP A 208 -16.69 -4.84 -35.72
CA ASP A 208 -17.23 -5.97 -36.50
C ASP A 208 -18.44 -6.62 -35.80
N LYS A 209 -18.45 -6.65 -34.46
CA LYS A 209 -19.57 -7.12 -33.62
C LYS A 209 -20.72 -6.11 -33.53
N GLY A 210 -20.54 -4.90 -34.07
CA GLY A 210 -21.57 -3.86 -34.12
C GLY A 210 -21.59 -2.91 -32.93
N TYR A 211 -20.55 -2.90 -32.10
CA TYR A 211 -20.36 -1.88 -31.07
C TYR A 211 -19.95 -0.55 -31.68
N THR A 212 -20.44 0.54 -31.10
CA THR A 212 -20.07 1.90 -31.47
C THR A 212 -19.01 2.41 -30.51
N LEU A 213 -17.80 2.67 -30.99
CA LEU A 213 -16.75 3.28 -30.17
C LEU A 213 -17.05 4.77 -29.94
N LYS A 214 -16.84 5.23 -28.71
CA LYS A 214 -16.95 6.63 -28.31
C LYS A 214 -15.62 7.14 -27.77
N ASP A 215 -15.45 8.47 -27.81
CA ASP A 215 -14.25 9.16 -27.37
C ASP A 215 -14.39 9.76 -25.95
N SER A 216 -15.31 9.22 -25.14
CA SER A 216 -15.54 9.69 -23.77
C SER A 216 -15.59 8.55 -22.78
N TYR A 217 -15.03 8.79 -21.59
CA TYR A 217 -15.10 7.88 -20.46
C TYR A 217 -15.61 8.59 -19.20
N ASN A 218 -16.65 8.02 -18.60
CA ASN A 218 -17.30 8.49 -17.39
C ASN A 218 -16.96 7.54 -16.23
N TYR A 219 -16.13 8.01 -15.30
CA TYR A 219 -15.64 7.26 -14.16
C TYR A 219 -16.39 7.64 -12.88
N PRO A 220 -16.85 6.68 -12.05
CA PRO A 220 -17.42 6.98 -10.74
C PRO A 220 -16.29 7.25 -9.74
N ASN A 221 -16.28 8.44 -9.15
CA ASN A 221 -15.25 8.90 -8.22
C ASN A 221 -15.85 9.18 -6.84
N THR A 222 -15.17 8.84 -5.76
CA THR A 222 -15.74 8.89 -4.40
C THR A 222 -15.21 10.04 -3.54
N SER A 223 -14.21 10.77 -4.03
CA SER A 223 -13.57 11.85 -3.26
C SER A 223 -12.95 12.92 -4.16
N ASP A 224 -12.91 14.15 -3.69
CA ASP A 224 -12.26 15.26 -4.39
C ASP A 224 -10.74 15.28 -4.09
N PRO A 225 -9.89 15.70 -5.04
CA PRO A 225 -8.48 15.92 -4.77
C PRO A 225 -8.29 16.98 -3.68
N VAL A 226 -7.35 16.75 -2.76
CA VAL A 226 -7.00 17.71 -1.70
C VAL A 226 -5.83 18.62 -2.08
N THR A 227 -5.08 18.22 -3.12
CA THR A 227 -4.06 19.03 -3.80
C THR A 227 -4.13 18.76 -5.31
N TRP A 228 -3.68 19.73 -6.12
CA TRP A 228 -3.53 19.57 -7.57
C TRP A 228 -2.08 19.32 -7.99
N ASP A 229 -1.19 19.16 -7.01
CA ASP A 229 0.22 18.91 -7.21
C ASP A 229 0.53 17.42 -7.05
N VAL A 230 0.88 16.76 -8.16
CA VAL A 230 1.15 15.31 -8.17
C VAL A 230 2.41 14.94 -7.38
N LEU A 231 3.33 15.89 -7.21
CA LEU A 231 4.60 15.68 -6.50
C LEU A 231 4.49 15.98 -4.99
N ALA A 232 3.30 16.40 -4.53
CA ALA A 232 3.04 16.74 -3.12
C ALA A 232 1.93 15.88 -2.49
N THR A 233 1.74 14.65 -2.98
CA THR A 233 0.73 13.71 -2.46
C THR A 233 1.14 12.25 -2.62
N SER A 234 0.76 11.42 -1.65
CA SER A 234 0.76 9.95 -1.74
C SER A 234 -0.65 9.35 -1.88
N SER A 235 -1.68 10.21 -1.97
CA SER A 235 -3.07 9.78 -2.03
C SER A 235 -3.43 9.21 -3.41
N ALA A 236 -4.02 8.01 -3.43
CA ALA A 236 -4.56 7.42 -4.65
C ALA A 236 -5.69 8.28 -5.26
N THR A 237 -6.50 8.95 -4.42
CA THR A 237 -7.55 9.87 -4.89
C THR A 237 -6.96 10.99 -5.73
N ASP A 238 -5.93 11.67 -5.22
CA ASP A 238 -5.29 12.78 -5.93
C ASP A 238 -4.61 12.24 -7.20
N THR A 239 -3.83 11.16 -7.05
CA THR A 239 -3.05 10.55 -8.13
C THR A 239 -3.93 10.13 -9.31
N SER A 240 -5.10 9.51 -9.06
CA SER A 240 -6.02 9.06 -10.12
C SER A 240 -6.43 10.18 -11.08
N VAL A 241 -6.61 11.40 -10.55
CA VAL A 241 -6.93 12.59 -11.34
C VAL A 241 -5.69 13.15 -12.03
N LEU A 242 -4.58 13.24 -11.30
CA LEU A 242 -3.40 14.02 -11.71
C LEU A 242 -2.53 13.31 -12.76
N VAL A 243 -2.46 11.98 -12.77
CA VAL A 243 -1.66 11.25 -13.79
C VAL A 243 -2.15 11.46 -15.22
N ASN A 244 -3.40 11.90 -15.38
CA ASN A 244 -3.98 12.21 -16.69
C ASN A 244 -3.52 13.56 -17.26
N LEU A 245 -2.77 14.37 -16.49
CA LEU A 245 -2.42 15.76 -16.81
C LEU A 245 -0.97 15.95 -17.29
N TYR A 246 -0.13 14.95 -17.08
CA TYR A 246 1.27 14.91 -17.47
C TYR A 246 1.62 13.52 -18.03
N ASP A 247 2.72 13.44 -18.77
CA ASP A 247 3.34 12.17 -19.15
C ASP A 247 4.62 11.96 -18.35
N GLY A 248 4.89 10.72 -17.95
CA GLY A 248 6.17 10.34 -17.35
C GLY A 248 7.27 10.16 -18.40
N LEU A 249 8.42 9.62 -17.99
CA LEU A 249 9.47 9.21 -18.94
C LEU A 249 8.99 8.04 -19.80
N TYR A 250 8.31 7.08 -19.17
CA TYR A 250 7.71 5.88 -19.75
C TYR A 250 6.32 5.65 -19.14
N GLU A 251 5.49 4.84 -19.80
CA GLU A 251 4.19 4.38 -19.29
C GLU A 251 3.93 2.94 -19.72
N TYR A 252 3.08 2.19 -19.00
CA TYR A 252 2.64 0.86 -19.42
C TYR A 252 1.44 0.92 -20.38
N ASP A 253 1.47 0.11 -21.43
CA ASP A 253 0.33 -0.07 -22.34
C ASP A 253 -0.69 -1.10 -21.84
N GLY A 254 -1.75 -1.31 -22.60
CA GLY A 254 -2.81 -2.28 -22.29
C GLY A 254 -2.40 -3.76 -22.32
N GLU A 255 -1.22 -4.07 -22.88
CA GLU A 255 -0.60 -5.38 -22.83
C GLU A 255 0.39 -5.52 -21.67
N ASN A 256 0.53 -4.48 -20.84
CA ASN A 256 1.47 -4.36 -19.71
C ASN A 256 2.94 -4.31 -20.13
N GLU A 257 3.21 -3.83 -21.34
CA GLU A 257 4.57 -3.54 -21.79
C GLU A 257 4.90 -2.07 -21.56
N GLN A 258 6.13 -1.81 -21.13
CA GLN A 258 6.59 -0.46 -20.89
C GLN A 258 6.92 0.24 -22.22
N GLN A 259 6.26 1.37 -22.48
CA GLN A 259 6.38 2.15 -23.70
C GLN A 259 7.05 3.51 -23.45
N PRO A 260 7.85 4.03 -24.40
CA PRO A 260 8.43 5.37 -24.29
C PRO A 260 7.36 6.48 -24.30
N ALA A 261 7.33 7.30 -23.25
CA ALA A 261 6.43 8.46 -23.11
C ALA A 261 7.21 9.75 -23.41
N LEU A 262 7.54 10.62 -22.44
CA LEU A 262 8.35 11.82 -22.70
C LEU A 262 9.81 11.52 -23.01
N ALA A 263 10.31 10.33 -22.66
CA ALA A 263 11.59 9.84 -23.16
C ALA A 263 11.39 9.05 -24.45
N GLU A 264 12.34 9.16 -25.38
CA GLU A 264 12.39 8.34 -26.60
C GLU A 264 13.16 7.03 -26.38
N SER A 265 14.13 7.06 -25.46
CA SER A 265 15.00 5.93 -25.12
C SER A 265 15.81 6.24 -23.84
N TYR A 266 16.44 5.21 -23.27
CA TYR A 266 17.51 5.39 -22.30
C TYR A 266 18.66 4.41 -22.54
N THR A 267 19.82 4.70 -21.95
CA THR A 267 20.96 3.79 -21.83
C THR A 267 21.32 3.60 -20.37
N VAL A 268 21.87 2.44 -20.03
CA VAL A 268 22.36 2.10 -18.68
C VAL A 268 23.88 1.94 -18.74
N SER A 269 24.61 2.42 -17.73
CA SER A 269 26.05 2.17 -17.58
C SER A 269 26.36 0.70 -17.31
N ASP A 270 27.61 0.30 -17.56
CA ASP A 270 28.07 -1.09 -17.35
C ASP A 270 27.92 -1.58 -15.90
N ASP A 271 27.89 -0.67 -14.92
CA ASP A 271 27.72 -0.96 -13.49
C ASP A 271 26.26 -0.83 -13.01
N GLY A 272 25.30 -0.59 -13.91
CA GLY A 272 23.88 -0.50 -13.59
C GLY A 272 23.45 0.79 -12.88
N LYS A 273 24.39 1.69 -12.54
CA LYS A 273 24.09 2.84 -11.65
C LYS A 273 23.65 4.11 -12.37
N VAL A 274 23.96 4.27 -13.65
CA VAL A 274 23.69 5.52 -14.39
C VAL A 274 22.72 5.26 -15.53
N TYR A 275 21.55 5.89 -15.46
CA TYR A 275 20.53 5.86 -16.49
C TYR A 275 20.49 7.20 -17.22
N THR A 276 20.69 7.19 -18.54
CA THR A 276 20.66 8.40 -19.38
C THR A 276 19.49 8.35 -20.34
N PHE A 277 18.49 9.20 -20.15
CA PHE A 277 17.28 9.32 -20.95
C PHE A 277 17.42 10.40 -22.03
N LYS A 278 16.83 10.15 -23.21
CA LYS A 278 16.67 11.12 -24.29
C LYS A 278 15.25 11.66 -24.29
N ILE A 279 15.07 12.94 -23.96
CA ILE A 279 13.77 13.58 -23.84
C ILE A 279 13.29 14.05 -25.22
N ARG A 280 11.98 13.91 -25.49
CA ARG A 280 11.36 14.40 -26.73
C ARG A 280 11.49 15.92 -26.85
N GLN A 281 11.90 16.38 -28.03
CA GLN A 281 12.02 17.82 -28.32
C GLN A 281 10.69 18.40 -28.77
N GLY A 282 10.43 19.67 -28.45
CA GLY A 282 9.26 20.41 -28.92
C GLY A 282 7.95 20.04 -28.23
N VAL A 283 7.98 19.22 -27.18
CA VAL A 283 6.81 18.93 -26.33
C VAL A 283 6.50 20.17 -25.49
N LYS A 284 5.22 20.53 -25.40
CA LYS A 284 4.81 21.79 -24.79
C LYS A 284 4.21 21.59 -23.41
N TRP A 285 4.59 22.44 -22.48
CA TRP A 285 3.78 22.76 -21.32
C TRP A 285 2.71 23.77 -21.71
N VAL A 286 1.48 23.52 -21.29
CA VAL A 286 0.36 24.45 -21.44
C VAL A 286 -0.32 24.70 -20.10
N ASP A 287 -1.09 25.77 -19.99
CA ASP A 287 -2.01 25.97 -18.87
C ASP A 287 -3.36 25.28 -19.11
N SER A 288 -4.30 25.41 -18.16
CA SER A 288 -5.64 24.83 -18.25
C SER A 288 -6.47 25.31 -19.46
N GLN A 289 -6.07 26.41 -20.10
CA GLN A 289 -6.69 26.96 -21.32
C GLN A 289 -5.99 26.51 -22.60
N GLY A 290 -4.95 25.66 -22.50
CA GLY A 290 -4.16 25.18 -23.62
C GLY A 290 -3.17 26.21 -24.17
N ARG A 291 -2.89 27.30 -23.44
CA ARG A 291 -1.90 28.29 -23.85
C ARG A 291 -0.52 27.78 -23.48
N GLU A 292 0.40 27.79 -24.44
CA GLU A 292 1.81 27.43 -24.21
C GLU A 292 2.42 28.32 -23.12
N VAL A 293 3.03 27.69 -22.12
CA VAL A 293 3.72 28.36 -21.00
C VAL A 293 5.22 28.06 -21.01
N ASP A 294 5.64 26.88 -21.49
CA ASP A 294 7.04 26.50 -21.69
C ASP A 294 7.16 25.30 -22.65
N GLU A 295 8.39 24.90 -22.95
CA GLU A 295 8.75 23.63 -23.59
C GLU A 295 9.28 22.65 -22.55
N VAL A 296 8.89 21.37 -22.64
CA VAL A 296 9.39 20.30 -21.78
C VAL A 296 10.89 20.08 -22.01
N LYS A 297 11.67 20.10 -20.93
CA LYS A 297 13.13 19.88 -20.95
C LYS A 297 13.56 18.88 -19.88
N ALA A 298 14.80 18.39 -19.99
CA ALA A 298 15.41 17.54 -18.98
C ALA A 298 15.43 18.20 -17.58
N ASP A 299 15.61 19.52 -17.51
CA ASP A 299 15.59 20.27 -16.24
C ASP A 299 14.22 20.23 -15.53
N ASP A 300 13.12 19.96 -16.24
CA ASP A 300 11.80 19.83 -15.59
C ASP A 300 11.70 18.57 -14.73
N PHE A 301 12.45 17.51 -15.06
CA PHE A 301 12.55 16.32 -14.22
C PHE A 301 13.47 16.56 -13.01
N VAL A 302 14.54 17.33 -13.19
CA VAL A 302 15.39 17.79 -12.07
C VAL A 302 14.58 18.64 -11.10
N ALA A 303 13.80 19.59 -11.62
CA ALA A 303 12.90 20.44 -10.85
C ALA A 303 11.80 19.63 -10.16
N GLY A 304 11.19 18.67 -10.87
CA GLY A 304 10.16 17.79 -10.30
C GLY A 304 10.68 16.97 -9.13
N MET A 305 11.85 16.33 -9.29
CA MET A 305 12.49 15.57 -8.23
C MET A 305 12.85 16.44 -7.02
N GLN A 306 13.37 17.66 -7.27
CA GLN A 306 13.67 18.61 -6.19
C GLN A 306 12.42 19.01 -5.42
N HIS A 307 11.37 19.42 -6.15
CA HIS A 307 10.11 19.85 -5.54
C HIS A 307 9.42 18.71 -4.77
N MET A 308 9.47 17.48 -5.27
CA MET A 308 8.94 16.32 -4.55
C MET A 308 9.63 16.13 -3.19
N MET A 309 10.98 16.16 -3.17
CA MET A 309 11.74 16.06 -1.92
C MET A 309 11.55 17.29 -1.00
N ASP A 310 11.21 18.46 -1.56
CA ASP A 310 10.93 19.66 -0.78
C ASP A 310 9.51 19.65 -0.18
N ALA A 311 8.54 19.12 -0.92
CA ALA A 311 7.12 19.11 -0.57
C ALA A 311 6.79 18.11 0.54
N MET A 312 7.54 17.01 0.65
CA MET A 312 7.33 15.97 1.65
C MET A 312 5.89 15.42 1.63
N GLY A 313 5.37 15.17 0.42
CA GLY A 313 4.02 14.67 0.14
C GLY A 313 3.80 13.19 0.52
N GLY A 314 4.84 12.49 0.96
CA GLY A 314 4.76 11.12 1.50
C GLY A 314 5.27 10.04 0.55
N LEU A 315 5.93 10.39 -0.55
CA LEU A 315 6.52 9.45 -1.52
C LEU A 315 8.05 9.50 -1.56
N GLU A 316 8.68 10.31 -0.71
CA GLU A 316 10.13 10.57 -0.73
C GLU A 316 10.93 9.31 -0.38
N TYR A 317 10.33 8.40 0.39
CA TYR A 317 10.91 7.10 0.72
C TYR A 317 11.22 6.25 -0.51
N LEU A 318 10.57 6.51 -1.65
CA LEU A 318 10.81 5.76 -2.90
C LEU A 318 12.14 6.13 -3.56
N VAL A 319 12.69 7.30 -3.25
CA VAL A 319 13.98 7.75 -3.79
C VAL A 319 15.09 7.75 -2.73
N ASP A 320 14.72 7.70 -1.44
CA ASP A 320 15.63 7.50 -0.32
C ASP A 320 16.37 6.17 -0.44
N GLY A 321 17.70 6.20 -0.41
CA GLY A 321 18.54 5.02 -0.60
C GLY A 321 18.58 4.47 -2.02
N VAL A 322 17.86 5.09 -2.98
CA VAL A 322 17.81 4.68 -4.39
C VAL A 322 18.61 5.65 -5.27
N ILE A 323 18.35 6.95 -5.15
CA ILE A 323 19.05 7.99 -5.91
C ILE A 323 20.23 8.51 -5.08
N GLU A 324 21.42 8.63 -5.69
CA GLU A 324 22.61 9.15 -4.99
C GLU A 324 22.31 10.52 -4.36
N GLY A 325 22.66 10.73 -3.09
CA GLY A 325 22.47 12.01 -2.39
C GLY A 325 21.02 12.34 -1.98
N ALA A 326 20.02 11.54 -2.37
CA ALA A 326 18.62 11.78 -2.01
C ALA A 326 18.39 11.69 -0.50
N THR A 327 18.96 10.66 0.14
CA THR A 327 18.89 10.46 1.60
C THR A 327 19.40 11.67 2.37
N GLU A 328 20.56 12.19 1.99
CA GLU A 328 21.18 13.35 2.64
C GLU A 328 20.35 14.62 2.43
N TYR A 329 19.74 14.80 1.25
CA TYR A 329 18.88 15.94 0.95
C TYR A 329 17.56 15.87 1.73
N ILE A 330 16.86 14.73 1.70
CA ILE A 330 15.59 14.51 2.43
C ILE A 330 15.80 14.70 3.94
N ASN A 331 16.90 14.18 4.48
CA ASN A 331 17.22 14.33 5.91
C ASN A 331 17.74 15.74 6.29
N GLY A 332 17.93 16.64 5.32
CA GLY A 332 18.46 17.99 5.54
C GLY A 332 19.92 18.02 5.96
N GLU A 333 20.67 16.93 5.70
CA GLU A 333 22.12 16.88 5.90
C GLU A 333 22.86 17.72 4.86
N THR A 334 22.27 17.87 3.68
CA THR A 334 22.63 18.85 2.66
C THR A 334 21.40 19.65 2.23
N THR A 335 21.61 20.92 1.89
CA THR A 335 20.60 21.75 1.21
C THR A 335 20.99 22.02 -0.25
N ASP A 336 22.12 21.47 -0.70
CA ASP A 336 22.62 21.63 -2.05
C ASP A 336 22.08 20.49 -2.93
N PHE A 337 20.99 20.76 -3.65
CA PHE A 337 20.37 19.78 -4.53
C PHE A 337 21.28 19.31 -5.66
N SER A 338 22.36 20.04 -6.00
CA SER A 338 23.33 19.58 -7.01
C SER A 338 24.10 18.32 -6.60
N THR A 339 24.01 17.93 -5.33
CA THR A 339 24.53 16.66 -4.79
C THR A 339 23.61 15.47 -5.02
N VAL A 340 22.36 15.69 -5.42
CA VAL A 340 21.40 14.64 -5.74
C VAL A 340 21.63 14.12 -7.17
N GLY A 341 21.55 12.81 -7.35
CA GLY A 341 21.79 12.06 -8.58
C GLY A 341 20.72 12.22 -9.66
N VAL A 342 20.29 13.45 -9.95
CA VAL A 342 19.39 13.77 -11.07
C VAL A 342 19.88 15.05 -11.76
N LYS A 343 20.24 14.94 -13.05
CA LYS A 343 20.92 16.03 -13.77
C LYS A 343 20.41 16.16 -15.20
N ALA A 344 20.17 17.40 -15.61
CA ALA A 344 20.06 17.75 -17.02
C ALA A 344 21.47 17.96 -17.58
N LEU A 345 21.93 17.05 -18.45
CA LEU A 345 23.22 17.18 -19.13
C LEU A 345 23.16 18.22 -20.26
N ASP A 346 22.00 18.33 -20.88
CA ASP A 346 21.58 19.35 -21.83
C ASP A 346 20.04 19.47 -21.79
N ASP A 347 19.45 20.31 -22.66
CA ASP A 347 18.00 20.54 -22.68
C ASP A 347 17.17 19.26 -22.85
N TYR A 348 17.72 18.19 -23.44
CA TYR A 348 16.99 16.97 -23.80
C TYR A 348 17.71 15.68 -23.41
N THR A 349 18.67 15.76 -22.49
CA THR A 349 19.37 14.60 -21.94
C THR A 349 19.31 14.65 -20.43
N LEU A 350 18.56 13.73 -19.85
CA LEU A 350 18.39 13.57 -18.40
C LEU A 350 19.23 12.38 -17.92
N GLU A 351 19.94 12.56 -16.82
CA GLU A 351 20.73 11.52 -16.18
C GLU A 351 20.22 11.29 -14.76
N TYR A 352 19.97 10.03 -14.40
CA TYR A 352 19.83 9.58 -13.01
C TYR A 352 21.07 8.79 -12.61
N THR A 353 21.57 9.03 -11.40
CA THR A 353 22.63 8.25 -10.75
C THR A 353 22.09 7.61 -9.49
N LEU A 354 22.18 6.29 -9.42
CA LEU A 354 21.67 5.46 -8.34
C LEU A 354 22.75 5.15 -7.32
N THR A 355 22.34 4.78 -6.10
CA THR A 355 23.24 4.36 -5.02
C THR A 355 23.90 3.01 -5.33
N ASP A 356 23.17 2.11 -5.99
CA ASP A 356 23.64 0.80 -6.42
C ASP A 356 23.05 0.35 -7.76
N ASP A 357 23.42 -0.86 -8.21
CA ASP A 357 22.69 -1.53 -9.29
C ASP A 357 21.28 -1.91 -8.79
N ILE A 358 20.29 -1.13 -9.21
CA ILE A 358 18.88 -1.29 -8.82
C ILE A 358 18.12 -1.70 -10.08
N PRO A 359 18.06 -3.01 -10.40
CA PRO A 359 17.60 -3.48 -11.71
C PRO A 359 16.11 -3.22 -11.97
N TYR A 360 15.33 -2.95 -10.92
CA TYR A 360 13.92 -2.59 -11.00
C TYR A 360 13.66 -1.09 -11.14
N PHE A 361 14.71 -0.23 -11.18
CA PHE A 361 14.56 1.22 -11.39
C PHE A 361 13.72 1.57 -12.63
N PRO A 362 13.82 0.86 -13.78
CA PRO A 362 12.93 1.09 -14.92
C PRO A 362 11.44 0.92 -14.61
N THR A 363 11.06 0.10 -13.63
CA THR A 363 9.63 -0.03 -13.26
C THR A 363 9.13 1.15 -12.41
N MET A 364 10.05 1.91 -11.80
CA MET A 364 9.73 3.04 -10.93
C MET A 364 9.44 4.32 -11.73
N ILE A 365 10.08 4.52 -12.88
CA ILE A 365 10.06 5.80 -13.63
C ILE A 365 8.70 6.18 -14.24
N SER A 366 7.72 5.27 -14.25
CA SER A 366 6.34 5.60 -14.63
C SER A 366 5.51 6.14 -13.45
N TYR A 367 5.99 5.96 -12.21
CA TYR A 367 5.30 6.42 -11.02
C TYR A 367 5.38 7.95 -10.84
N SER A 368 4.40 8.51 -10.12
CA SER A 368 4.22 9.98 -10.01
C SER A 368 5.37 10.69 -9.32
N VAL A 369 6.13 9.99 -8.49
CA VAL A 369 7.34 10.53 -7.84
C VAL A 369 8.42 10.97 -8.85
N PHE A 370 8.36 10.47 -10.10
CA PHE A 370 9.24 10.87 -11.20
C PHE A 370 8.60 11.82 -12.21
N ALA A 371 7.43 12.39 -11.89
CA ALA A 371 6.74 13.33 -12.79
C ALA A 371 7.58 14.60 -13.03
N PRO A 372 7.55 15.16 -14.25
CA PRO A 372 8.23 16.43 -14.52
C PRO A 372 7.42 17.60 -13.95
N LEU A 373 8.12 18.70 -13.66
CA LEU A 373 7.56 19.96 -13.21
C LEU A 373 8.16 21.09 -14.04
N SER A 374 7.34 21.87 -14.76
CA SER A 374 7.82 23.05 -15.48
C SER A 374 8.45 24.05 -14.51
N ARG A 375 9.79 24.16 -14.50
CA ARG A 375 10.51 25.01 -13.54
C ARG A 375 10.06 26.47 -13.67
N SER A 376 10.02 26.97 -14.90
CA SER A 376 9.69 28.38 -15.16
C SER A 376 8.27 28.73 -14.75
N TYR A 377 7.31 27.81 -14.96
CA TYR A 377 5.93 28.01 -14.54
C TYR A 377 5.80 27.96 -13.02
N TYR A 378 6.42 26.96 -12.37
CA TYR A 378 6.43 26.82 -10.91
C TYR A 378 6.96 28.09 -10.22
N GLU A 379 8.13 28.58 -10.63
CA GLU A 379 8.70 29.83 -10.12
C GLU A 379 7.80 31.04 -10.45
N GLY A 380 7.17 31.03 -11.63
CA GLY A 380 6.18 32.03 -12.05
C GLY A 380 4.92 32.07 -11.17
N GLN A 381 4.53 30.94 -10.59
CA GLN A 381 3.46 30.84 -9.58
C GLN A 381 3.93 31.22 -8.17
N GLY A 382 5.18 31.66 -8.02
CA GLY A 382 5.80 31.98 -6.73
C GLY A 382 6.35 30.77 -5.99
N GLY A 383 6.44 29.61 -6.66
CA GLY A 383 7.10 28.42 -6.15
C GLY A 383 8.59 28.66 -5.88
N GLN A 384 9.10 27.99 -4.86
CA GLN A 384 10.48 28.09 -4.41
C GLN A 384 11.00 26.68 -4.12
N PHE A 385 12.28 26.45 -4.40
CA PHE A 385 12.95 25.19 -4.06
C PHE A 385 13.72 25.29 -2.74
N GLY A 386 13.91 24.14 -2.09
CA GLY A 386 14.56 23.96 -0.80
C GLY A 386 13.58 23.52 0.29
N GLN A 387 14.07 22.80 1.30
CA GLN A 387 13.24 22.36 2.42
C GLN A 387 12.50 23.51 3.11
N GLY A 388 11.19 23.35 3.29
CA GLY A 388 10.32 24.37 3.89
C GLY A 388 9.99 25.54 2.96
N ALA A 389 10.34 25.44 1.68
CA ALA A 389 9.96 26.41 0.66
C ALA A 389 8.44 26.38 0.40
N SER A 390 7.93 27.50 -0.11
CA SER A 390 6.52 27.63 -0.47
C SER A 390 6.31 27.29 -1.93
N ALA A 391 5.30 26.48 -2.24
CA ALA A 391 4.82 26.27 -3.61
C ALA A 391 4.10 27.52 -4.21
N GLY A 392 3.97 28.61 -3.47
CA GLY A 392 3.27 29.81 -3.93
C GLY A 392 1.79 29.54 -4.20
N GLN A 393 1.36 29.70 -5.45
CA GLN A 393 0.03 29.27 -5.90
C GLN A 393 0.03 27.92 -6.62
N TYR A 394 1.20 27.32 -6.86
CA TYR A 394 1.27 26.05 -7.57
C TYR A 394 0.49 24.97 -6.83
N GLY A 395 -0.32 24.20 -7.55
CA GLY A 395 -1.09 23.09 -6.98
C GLY A 395 -2.34 23.48 -6.17
N THR A 396 -2.66 24.77 -6.00
CA THR A 396 -3.84 25.18 -5.20
C THR A 396 -5.15 24.91 -5.90
N ASP A 397 -5.15 24.94 -7.24
CA ASP A 397 -6.29 24.57 -8.08
C ASP A 397 -5.79 24.18 -9.49
N LYS A 398 -6.73 23.69 -10.32
CA LYS A 398 -6.48 23.30 -11.72
C LYS A 398 -5.89 24.42 -12.61
N ASP A 399 -6.07 25.69 -12.27
CA ASP A 399 -5.59 26.83 -13.07
C ASP A 399 -4.16 27.25 -12.67
N HIS A 400 -3.63 26.71 -11.57
CA HIS A 400 -2.28 27.00 -11.07
C HIS A 400 -1.33 25.80 -11.18
N ILE A 401 -1.54 24.94 -12.18
CA ILE A 401 -0.60 23.88 -12.58
C ILE A 401 -0.33 23.97 -14.09
N ALA A 402 0.78 23.38 -14.53
CA ALA A 402 1.10 23.22 -15.93
C ALA A 402 0.76 21.79 -16.38
N TYR A 403 0.43 21.64 -17.67
CA TYR A 403 -0.01 20.39 -18.29
C TYR A 403 0.91 20.04 -19.46
N CYS A 404 1.41 18.81 -19.52
CA CYS A 404 2.16 18.29 -20.68
C CYS A 404 1.58 16.97 -21.21
N GLY A 405 0.58 16.41 -20.52
CA GLY A 405 -0.04 15.13 -20.83
C GLY A 405 -1.28 15.23 -21.72
N PRO A 406 -2.05 14.13 -21.81
CA PRO A 406 -3.13 13.95 -22.79
C PRO A 406 -4.37 14.79 -22.51
N PHE A 407 -4.58 15.27 -21.27
CA PHE A 407 -5.78 16.00 -20.89
C PHE A 407 -5.53 17.32 -20.16
N LEU A 408 -6.47 18.25 -20.32
CA LEU A 408 -6.62 19.48 -19.55
C LEU A 408 -7.89 19.40 -18.71
N ILE A 409 -7.86 19.91 -17.48
CA ILE A 409 -9.08 20.05 -16.68
C ILE A 409 -9.79 21.34 -17.05
N THR A 410 -10.98 21.19 -17.63
CA THR A 410 -11.78 22.33 -18.10
C THR A 410 -12.86 22.75 -17.10
N SER A 411 -13.28 21.85 -16.21
CA SER A 411 -14.24 22.15 -15.15
C SER A 411 -13.97 21.27 -13.94
N TYR A 412 -14.11 21.87 -12.76
CA TYR A 412 -14.13 21.19 -11.48
C TYR A 412 -15.25 21.78 -10.63
N THR A 413 -16.11 20.93 -10.10
CA THR A 413 -17.12 21.29 -9.11
C THR A 413 -17.05 20.27 -7.97
N GLU A 414 -16.66 20.75 -6.79
CA GLU A 414 -16.52 19.96 -5.57
C GLU A 414 -17.78 19.12 -5.31
N LYS A 415 -17.59 17.84 -4.95
CA LYS A 415 -18.66 16.85 -4.69
C LYS A 415 -19.67 16.74 -5.83
N ASN A 416 -19.22 16.97 -7.07
CA ASN A 416 -20.06 16.84 -8.24
C ASN A 416 -19.32 16.20 -9.42
N SER A 417 -18.35 16.90 -10.01
CA SER A 417 -17.64 16.37 -11.17
C SER A 417 -16.31 17.08 -11.49
N ILE A 418 -15.41 16.33 -12.12
CA ILE A 418 -14.20 16.83 -12.79
C ILE A 418 -14.30 16.49 -14.28
N VAL A 419 -14.13 17.49 -15.15
CA VAL A 419 -14.23 17.31 -16.61
C VAL A 419 -12.90 17.61 -17.29
N PHE A 420 -12.41 16.62 -18.00
CA PHE A 420 -11.17 16.62 -18.75
C PHE A 420 -11.44 16.71 -20.24
N LYS A 421 -10.62 17.47 -20.97
CA LYS A 421 -10.66 17.54 -22.44
C LYS A 421 -9.27 17.30 -23.00
N ALA A 422 -9.19 16.63 -24.15
CA ALA A 422 -7.92 16.37 -24.81
C ALA A 422 -7.10 17.66 -24.94
N ASN A 423 -5.83 17.58 -24.56
CA ASN A 423 -4.87 18.64 -24.72
C ASN A 423 -4.47 18.74 -26.21
N PRO A 424 -4.81 19.82 -26.93
CA PRO A 424 -4.48 19.94 -28.35
C PRO A 424 -2.97 20.00 -28.64
N SER A 425 -2.17 20.31 -27.62
CA SER A 425 -0.70 20.39 -27.72
C SER A 425 -0.01 19.09 -27.27
N TYR A 426 -0.77 18.05 -26.91
CA TYR A 426 -0.21 16.77 -26.51
C TYR A 426 0.61 16.15 -27.64
N TRP A 427 1.82 15.68 -27.32
CA TRP A 427 2.79 15.21 -28.32
C TRP A 427 2.27 14.00 -29.12
N ASN A 428 1.40 13.19 -28.50
CA ASN A 428 0.80 11.99 -29.08
C ASN A 428 -0.70 12.12 -29.36
N ALA A 429 -1.20 13.34 -29.61
CA ALA A 429 -2.62 13.63 -29.78
C ALA A 429 -3.31 12.83 -30.91
N GLU A 430 -2.56 12.44 -31.94
CA GLU A 430 -3.08 11.64 -33.06
C GLU A 430 -3.43 10.20 -32.67
N ASN A 431 -2.73 9.63 -31.68
CA ASN A 431 -2.92 8.25 -31.23
C ASN A 431 -3.81 8.13 -29.98
N GLN A 432 -4.16 9.25 -29.35
CA GLN A 432 -5.08 9.27 -28.21
C GLN A 432 -6.50 8.89 -28.63
N GLU A 433 -7.08 7.87 -28.00
CA GLU A 433 -8.46 7.41 -28.28
C GLU A 433 -9.51 8.31 -27.62
N LEU A 434 -9.36 8.55 -26.31
CA LEU A 434 -10.33 9.32 -25.54
C LEU A 434 -10.07 10.82 -25.63
N LYS A 435 -11.11 11.59 -25.96
CA LYS A 435 -11.08 13.06 -26.03
C LYS A 435 -11.74 13.75 -24.83
N THR A 436 -12.55 13.02 -24.05
CA THR A 436 -13.18 13.53 -22.82
C THR A 436 -13.10 12.49 -21.71
N LEU A 437 -12.68 12.89 -20.52
CA LEU A 437 -12.93 12.13 -19.29
C LEU A 437 -13.89 12.92 -18.40
N THR A 438 -14.76 12.23 -17.69
CA THR A 438 -15.61 12.83 -16.65
C THR A 438 -15.53 11.97 -15.41
N TYR A 439 -15.08 12.55 -14.30
CA TYR A 439 -15.12 11.89 -13.00
C TYR A 439 -16.39 12.39 -12.32
N ASN A 440 -17.34 11.49 -12.09
CA ASN A 440 -18.63 11.80 -11.46
C ASN A 440 -18.58 11.45 -9.98
N TYR A 441 -18.87 12.42 -9.12
CA TYR A 441 -18.86 12.19 -7.68
C TYR A 441 -20.00 11.25 -7.25
N GLU A 442 -19.65 10.26 -6.42
CA GLU A 442 -20.51 9.25 -5.84
C GLU A 442 -20.21 9.13 -4.34
N ASP A 443 -21.17 9.49 -3.49
CA ASP A 443 -21.02 9.44 -2.03
C ASP A 443 -21.30 8.05 -1.43
N LEU A 444 -21.70 7.09 -2.28
CA LEU A 444 -21.99 5.70 -1.94
C LEU A 444 -23.13 5.55 -0.92
N THR A 445 -23.96 6.59 -0.71
CA THR A 445 -25.10 6.53 0.21
C THR A 445 -26.29 5.75 -0.36
N ASP A 446 -26.39 5.67 -1.69
CA ASP A 446 -27.36 4.83 -2.40
C ASP A 446 -26.65 3.65 -3.07
N ALA A 447 -26.76 2.48 -2.45
CA ALA A 447 -26.15 1.24 -2.93
C ALA A 447 -26.60 0.85 -4.37
N THR A 448 -27.71 1.39 -4.87
CA THR A 448 -28.26 1.05 -6.19
C THR A 448 -27.80 1.98 -7.31
N LYS A 449 -27.26 3.15 -6.96
CA LYS A 449 -27.03 4.25 -7.89
C LYS A 449 -25.99 3.95 -8.96
N ILE A 450 -24.88 3.29 -8.60
CA ILE A 450 -23.83 2.92 -9.57
C ILE A 450 -24.39 2.05 -10.69
N TYR A 451 -25.19 1.03 -10.36
CA TYR A 451 -25.77 0.14 -11.36
C TYR A 451 -26.76 0.88 -12.28
N THR A 452 -27.62 1.75 -11.75
CA THR A 452 -28.56 2.53 -12.58
C THR A 452 -27.83 3.54 -13.47
N ASP A 453 -26.76 4.15 -12.97
CA ASP A 453 -25.89 5.06 -13.74
C ASP A 453 -25.15 4.34 -14.88
N ILE A 454 -24.72 3.09 -14.65
CA ILE A 454 -24.14 2.25 -15.72
C ILE A 454 -25.17 2.01 -16.82
N LEU A 455 -26.39 1.62 -16.47
CA LEU A 455 -27.44 1.41 -17.47
C LEU A 455 -27.79 2.69 -18.23
N ALA A 456 -27.74 3.84 -17.55
CA ALA A 456 -27.98 5.15 -18.15
C ALA A 456 -26.81 5.68 -19.01
N GLY A 457 -25.59 5.15 -18.82
CA GLY A 457 -24.37 5.61 -19.51
C GLY A 457 -23.75 6.86 -18.87
N THR A 458 -24.18 7.24 -17.66
CA THR A 458 -23.56 8.28 -16.84
C THR A 458 -22.31 7.76 -16.12
N VAL A 459 -22.19 6.44 -15.97
CA VAL A 459 -20.97 5.71 -15.60
C VAL A 459 -20.69 4.64 -16.66
N ASP A 460 -19.44 4.46 -17.06
CA ASP A 460 -19.09 3.53 -18.14
C ASP A 460 -18.66 2.15 -17.69
N ALA A 461 -18.06 2.04 -16.50
CA ALA A 461 -17.68 0.76 -15.91
C ALA A 461 -17.66 0.87 -14.39
N ALA A 462 -18.06 -0.20 -13.69
CA ALA A 462 -17.79 -0.36 -12.28
C ALA A 462 -17.81 -1.84 -11.86
N ASN A 463 -17.14 -2.12 -10.76
CA ASN A 463 -17.37 -3.33 -9.98
C ASN A 463 -18.72 -3.23 -9.25
N LEU A 464 -19.36 -4.38 -9.05
CA LEU A 464 -20.67 -4.50 -8.43
C LEU A 464 -20.57 -5.09 -7.02
N ASP A 465 -21.30 -4.50 -6.08
CA ASP A 465 -21.56 -5.11 -4.77
C ASP A 465 -22.74 -6.09 -4.81
N THR A 466 -23.04 -6.69 -3.66
CA THR A 466 -24.15 -7.65 -3.53
C THR A 466 -25.52 -7.06 -3.91
N ALA A 467 -25.79 -5.81 -3.55
CA ALA A 467 -27.07 -5.16 -3.88
C ALA A 467 -27.21 -4.94 -5.39
N GLN A 468 -26.14 -4.51 -6.04
CA GLN A 468 -26.09 -4.23 -7.48
C GLN A 468 -26.15 -5.53 -8.31
N VAL A 469 -25.53 -6.61 -7.84
CA VAL A 469 -25.63 -7.94 -8.45
C VAL A 469 -27.09 -8.44 -8.44
N GLU A 470 -27.80 -8.30 -7.32
CA GLU A 470 -29.19 -8.72 -7.23
C GLU A 470 -30.11 -7.90 -8.15
N MET A 471 -29.81 -6.61 -8.36
CA MET A 471 -30.50 -5.80 -9.37
C MET A 471 -30.23 -6.28 -10.79
N ALA A 472 -28.96 -6.54 -11.13
CA ALA A 472 -28.59 -7.07 -12.44
C ALA A 472 -29.30 -8.40 -12.74
N LYS A 473 -29.43 -9.29 -11.75
CA LYS A 473 -30.16 -10.56 -11.86
C LYS A 473 -31.66 -10.31 -12.10
N LYS A 474 -32.27 -9.42 -11.32
CA LYS A 474 -33.70 -9.06 -11.42
C LYS A 474 -34.07 -8.46 -12.78
N ASP A 475 -33.20 -7.64 -13.36
CA ASP A 475 -33.45 -6.98 -14.65
C ASP A 475 -33.11 -7.88 -15.85
N GLY A 476 -32.54 -9.06 -15.62
CA GLY A 476 -32.09 -9.96 -16.68
C GLY A 476 -30.81 -9.50 -17.38
N ASN A 477 -30.06 -8.59 -16.75
CA ASN A 477 -28.80 -8.04 -17.26
C ASN A 477 -27.58 -8.85 -16.81
N PHE A 478 -27.70 -9.62 -15.73
CA PHE A 478 -26.58 -10.34 -15.13
C PHE A 478 -25.88 -11.29 -16.11
N ASP A 479 -26.58 -12.30 -16.63
CA ASP A 479 -26.00 -13.28 -17.56
C ASP A 479 -25.51 -12.64 -18.87
N LYS A 480 -26.05 -11.46 -19.22
CA LYS A 480 -25.74 -10.78 -20.47
C LYS A 480 -24.48 -9.92 -20.39
N TYR A 481 -24.29 -9.20 -19.28
CA TYR A 481 -23.27 -8.16 -19.18
C TYR A 481 -22.29 -8.34 -18.01
N CYS A 482 -22.65 -9.10 -16.97
CA CYS A 482 -21.76 -9.27 -15.83
C CYS A 482 -20.63 -10.26 -16.15
N PHE A 483 -19.41 -9.88 -15.79
CA PHE A 483 -18.23 -10.74 -15.82
C PHE A 483 -17.43 -10.55 -14.53
N ILE A 484 -16.44 -11.41 -14.26
CA ILE A 484 -15.54 -11.27 -13.11
C ILE A 484 -14.38 -10.35 -13.46
N SER A 485 -14.19 -9.23 -12.77
CA SER A 485 -13.05 -8.34 -12.96
C SER A 485 -11.70 -9.03 -12.64
N THR A 486 -10.63 -8.57 -13.27
CA THR A 486 -9.26 -9.07 -13.01
C THR A 486 -8.81 -8.60 -11.63
N THR A 487 -8.02 -9.38 -10.90
CA THR A 487 -7.43 -8.97 -9.62
C THR A 487 -6.25 -8.01 -9.82
N GLU A 488 -5.93 -7.23 -8.78
CA GLU A 488 -4.88 -6.20 -8.81
C GLU A 488 -3.71 -6.53 -7.85
N GLY A 489 -2.67 -5.69 -7.80
CA GLY A 489 -1.51 -5.90 -6.95
C GLY A 489 -1.75 -5.72 -5.45
N THR A 490 -2.80 -5.02 -5.02
CA THR A 490 -2.98 -4.70 -3.58
C THR A 490 -3.28 -5.92 -2.72
N THR A 491 -2.58 -6.09 -1.59
CA THR A 491 -2.88 -7.13 -0.61
C THR A 491 -3.42 -6.52 0.69
N PHE A 492 -4.70 -6.78 0.99
CA PHE A 492 -5.29 -6.47 2.30
C PHE A 492 -5.08 -7.62 3.27
N CYS A 493 -4.74 -7.31 4.51
CA CYS A 493 -4.38 -8.31 5.52
C CYS A 493 -5.19 -8.14 6.81
N GLY A 494 -5.39 -9.25 7.51
CA GLY A 494 -5.79 -9.29 8.92
C GLY A 494 -4.55 -9.17 9.78
N TRP A 495 -4.15 -7.95 10.14
CA TRP A 495 -2.93 -7.66 10.91
C TRP A 495 -3.10 -8.01 12.38
N LEU A 496 -2.09 -8.63 12.99
CA LEU A 496 -2.06 -8.98 14.41
C LEU A 496 -1.08 -8.11 15.18
N ASN A 497 -1.57 -7.40 16.19
CA ASN A 497 -0.76 -6.51 17.00
C ASN A 497 0.01 -7.29 18.08
N VAL A 498 1.33 -7.39 17.94
CA VAL A 498 2.19 -8.16 18.85
C VAL A 498 2.73 -7.33 20.02
N ASN A 499 2.48 -6.01 20.01
CA ASN A 499 2.96 -5.07 21.02
C ASN A 499 1.95 -3.94 21.28
N ARG A 500 0.68 -4.28 21.51
CA ARG A 500 -0.41 -3.30 21.61
C ARG A 500 -0.23 -2.35 22.80
N LYS A 501 -0.26 -1.05 22.52
CA LYS A 501 -0.19 0.02 23.55
C LYS A 501 -1.42 0.93 23.61
N ALA A 502 -2.20 1.05 22.53
CA ALA A 502 -3.41 1.86 22.48
C ALA A 502 -4.69 1.03 22.72
N PHE A 503 -5.60 1.59 23.53
CA PHE A 503 -6.90 1.01 23.90
C PHE A 503 -8.08 1.98 23.68
N ALA A 504 -7.80 3.12 23.04
CA ALA A 504 -8.75 4.09 22.49
C ALA A 504 -8.04 4.83 21.35
N ASN A 505 -8.78 5.51 20.48
CA ASN A 505 -8.16 6.19 19.35
C ASN A 505 -7.26 7.36 19.79
N PHE A 506 -6.12 7.52 19.14
CA PHE A 506 -5.13 8.56 19.46
C PHE A 506 -5.63 9.98 19.14
N ASN A 507 -6.53 10.12 18.16
CA ASN A 507 -7.12 11.41 17.78
C ASN A 507 -8.29 11.81 18.69
N ASP A 508 -9.01 10.84 19.26
CA ASP A 508 -10.12 11.04 20.20
C ASP A 508 -10.26 9.82 21.13
N ALA A 509 -9.87 10.00 22.40
CA ALA A 509 -9.87 8.94 23.40
C ALA A 509 -11.29 8.44 23.81
N SER A 510 -12.36 9.06 23.31
CA SER A 510 -13.74 8.58 23.50
C SER A 510 -14.19 7.59 22.42
N LYS A 511 -13.37 7.36 21.39
CA LYS A 511 -13.69 6.54 20.21
C LYS A 511 -12.93 5.22 20.23
N ALA A 512 -13.58 4.18 19.71
CA ALA A 512 -13.07 2.80 19.64
C ALA A 512 -12.43 2.34 20.96
N VAL A 513 -13.11 2.60 22.08
CA VAL A 513 -12.60 2.32 23.43
C VAL A 513 -12.72 0.83 23.73
N SER A 514 -11.61 0.21 24.12
CA SER A 514 -11.58 -1.18 24.56
C SER A 514 -12.26 -1.35 25.91
N GLU A 515 -13.03 -2.43 26.05
CA GLU A 515 -13.64 -2.84 27.32
C GLU A 515 -12.70 -3.74 28.15
N LYS A 516 -11.51 -4.08 27.63
CA LYS A 516 -10.55 -4.92 28.34
C LYS A 516 -10.14 -4.28 29.66
N THR A 517 -9.94 -5.12 30.66
CA THR A 517 -9.21 -4.71 31.86
C THR A 517 -7.70 -4.63 31.57
N VAL A 518 -6.93 -3.98 32.45
CA VAL A 518 -5.46 -3.99 32.38
C VAL A 518 -4.93 -5.44 32.41
N TYR A 519 -5.54 -6.30 33.21
CA TYR A 519 -5.17 -7.71 33.32
C TYR A 519 -5.42 -8.49 32.01
N ASP A 520 -6.59 -8.29 31.38
CA ASP A 520 -6.90 -8.91 30.09
C ASP A 520 -5.96 -8.42 28.98
N ALA A 521 -5.67 -7.12 28.95
CA ALA A 521 -4.73 -6.52 28.00
C ALA A 521 -3.33 -7.15 28.09
N GLN A 522 -2.82 -7.34 29.30
CA GLN A 522 -1.52 -7.96 29.54
C GLN A 522 -1.50 -9.45 29.14
N ARG A 523 -2.58 -10.18 29.44
CA ARG A 523 -2.75 -11.56 28.97
C ARG A 523 -2.70 -11.64 27.45
N THR A 524 -3.43 -10.76 26.76
CA THR A 524 -3.43 -10.72 25.29
C THR A 524 -2.05 -10.39 24.75
N ALA A 525 -1.32 -9.44 25.35
CA ALA A 525 0.03 -9.09 24.91
C ALA A 525 0.97 -10.31 24.96
N LEU A 526 0.93 -11.09 26.05
CA LEU A 526 1.73 -12.32 26.17
C LEU A 526 1.33 -13.39 25.16
N ALA A 527 0.02 -13.57 24.94
CA ALA A 527 -0.51 -14.50 23.96
C ALA A 527 -0.11 -14.11 22.52
N MET A 528 -0.25 -12.85 22.13
CA MET A 528 0.12 -12.37 20.79
C MET A 528 1.62 -12.49 20.49
N GLN A 529 2.49 -12.55 21.50
CA GLN A 529 3.91 -12.82 21.31
C GLN A 529 4.23 -14.30 21.07
N ASN A 530 3.31 -15.22 21.35
CA ASN A 530 3.44 -16.64 21.08
C ASN A 530 3.06 -16.94 19.61
N ARG A 531 3.95 -17.64 18.88
CA ARG A 531 3.75 -17.94 17.45
C ARG A 531 2.54 -18.84 17.22
N ASP A 532 2.38 -19.88 18.02
CA ASP A 532 1.29 -20.85 17.88
C ASP A 532 -0.08 -20.16 18.13
N PHE A 533 -0.15 -19.21 19.09
CA PHE A 533 -1.35 -18.40 19.31
C PHE A 533 -1.73 -17.60 18.06
N ARG A 534 -0.75 -16.94 17.43
CA ARG A 534 -0.97 -16.16 16.22
C ARG A 534 -1.38 -17.04 15.04
N LEU A 535 -0.71 -18.17 14.82
CA LEU A 535 -1.07 -19.11 13.77
C LEU A 535 -2.47 -19.68 13.99
N ALA A 536 -2.83 -20.00 15.24
CA ALA A 536 -4.19 -20.42 15.57
C ALA A 536 -5.23 -19.38 15.16
N LEU A 537 -4.96 -18.10 15.44
CA LEU A 537 -5.86 -17.01 15.04
C LEU A 537 -5.93 -16.86 13.52
N CYS A 538 -4.80 -16.85 12.81
CA CYS A 538 -4.74 -16.73 11.36
C CYS A 538 -5.51 -17.85 10.64
N THR A 539 -5.37 -19.11 11.07
CA THR A 539 -6.02 -20.26 10.41
C THR A 539 -7.43 -20.54 10.92
N ALA A 540 -7.89 -19.85 11.98
CA ALA A 540 -9.24 -19.94 12.51
C ALA A 540 -10.28 -19.08 11.76
N ILE A 541 -9.85 -18.16 10.90
CA ILE A 541 -10.73 -17.22 10.22
C ILE A 541 -11.32 -17.87 8.96
N ASP A 542 -12.64 -18.06 8.93
CA ASP A 542 -13.38 -18.44 7.72
C ASP A 542 -13.42 -17.23 6.77
N ARG A 543 -12.35 -17.08 6.00
CA ARG A 543 -12.14 -15.98 5.08
C ARG A 543 -13.19 -15.98 3.97
N ALA A 544 -13.65 -17.16 3.56
CA ALA A 544 -14.68 -17.30 2.53
C ALA A 544 -16.00 -16.69 3.00
N SER A 545 -16.48 -17.06 4.18
CA SER A 545 -17.72 -16.51 4.75
C SER A 545 -17.57 -15.03 5.08
N HIS A 546 -16.39 -14.58 5.53
CA HIS A 546 -16.09 -13.16 5.78
C HIS A 546 -16.17 -12.35 4.48
N ASN A 547 -15.54 -12.83 3.41
CA ASN A 547 -15.50 -12.14 2.13
C ASN A 547 -16.88 -12.14 1.43
N ALA A 548 -17.65 -13.22 1.58
CA ALA A 548 -19.02 -13.34 1.05
C ALA A 548 -19.97 -12.25 1.57
N GLN A 549 -19.73 -11.68 2.76
CA GLN A 549 -20.57 -10.60 3.30
C GLN A 549 -20.52 -9.33 2.44
N ARG A 550 -19.41 -9.09 1.73
CA ARG A 550 -19.23 -7.91 0.88
C ARG A 550 -19.54 -8.19 -0.59
N PHE A 551 -19.13 -9.34 -1.11
CA PHE A 551 -19.17 -9.64 -2.55
C PHE A 551 -20.13 -10.77 -2.93
N GLY A 552 -20.68 -11.48 -1.95
CA GLY A 552 -21.63 -12.58 -2.16
C GLY A 552 -20.98 -13.96 -2.26
N GLU A 553 -21.81 -15.00 -2.13
CA GLU A 553 -21.37 -16.40 -2.11
C GLU A 553 -20.72 -16.86 -3.42
N ASP A 554 -21.17 -16.32 -4.56
CA ASP A 554 -20.77 -16.77 -5.89
C ASP A 554 -19.28 -16.49 -6.20
N VAL A 555 -18.73 -15.42 -5.60
CA VAL A 555 -17.37 -14.91 -5.90
C VAL A 555 -16.48 -14.81 -4.66
N LYS A 556 -16.87 -15.43 -3.54
CA LYS A 556 -16.19 -15.30 -2.25
C LYS A 556 -14.72 -15.74 -2.23
N TYR A 557 -14.28 -16.51 -3.21
CA TYR A 557 -12.88 -16.93 -3.36
C TYR A 557 -12.11 -16.11 -4.40
N ASN A 558 -12.79 -15.48 -5.35
CA ASN A 558 -12.17 -14.98 -6.58
C ASN A 558 -11.09 -13.92 -6.32
N ASN A 559 -11.32 -13.02 -5.37
CA ASN A 559 -10.33 -12.02 -4.95
C ASN A 559 -9.65 -12.37 -3.62
N MET A 560 -9.83 -13.60 -3.11
CA MET A 560 -9.14 -14.05 -1.92
C MET A 560 -7.68 -14.31 -2.26
N ARG A 561 -6.77 -13.66 -1.53
CA ARG A 561 -5.32 -13.76 -1.73
C ARG A 561 -4.69 -14.58 -0.62
N ASN A 562 -3.65 -15.35 -0.95
CA ASN A 562 -2.99 -16.27 -0.01
C ASN A 562 -1.52 -15.93 0.30
N SER A 563 -0.93 -14.92 -0.33
CA SER A 563 0.43 -14.42 -0.10
C SER A 563 0.43 -12.90 0.11
N TYR A 564 1.54 -12.30 0.53
CA TYR A 564 1.66 -10.85 0.66
C TYR A 564 2.01 -10.19 -0.67
N THR A 565 3.09 -10.66 -1.31
CA THR A 565 3.40 -10.41 -2.72
C THR A 565 2.53 -11.33 -3.57
N PRO A 566 1.76 -10.85 -4.57
CA PRO A 566 1.05 -11.73 -5.49
C PRO A 566 2.01 -12.78 -6.07
N GLY A 567 1.67 -14.07 -6.03
CA GLY A 567 2.61 -15.11 -6.47
C GLY A 567 3.02 -15.00 -7.94
N ASN A 568 2.20 -14.34 -8.77
CA ASN A 568 2.46 -14.06 -10.19
C ASN A 568 3.07 -12.66 -10.43
N PHE A 569 3.57 -11.98 -9.39
CA PHE A 569 4.09 -10.62 -9.47
C PHE A 569 5.38 -10.53 -10.29
N VAL A 570 6.28 -11.49 -10.12
CA VAL A 570 7.53 -11.64 -10.87
C VAL A 570 7.82 -13.12 -11.15
N PHE A 571 8.69 -13.39 -12.12
CA PHE A 571 9.18 -14.73 -12.47
C PHE A 571 10.71 -14.70 -12.65
N LEU A 572 11.33 -15.89 -12.65
CA LEU A 572 12.77 -16.03 -12.87
C LEU A 572 13.11 -15.91 -14.36
N ASP A 573 14.10 -15.08 -14.72
CA ASP A 573 14.57 -14.99 -16.12
C ASP A 573 15.57 -16.10 -16.48
N GLU A 574 16.16 -16.74 -15.48
CA GLU A 574 17.15 -17.80 -15.63
C GLU A 574 16.97 -18.92 -14.58
N ASP A 575 17.60 -20.07 -14.83
CA ASP A 575 17.60 -21.18 -13.87
C ASP A 575 18.40 -20.78 -12.62
N VAL A 576 17.81 -20.99 -11.44
CA VAL A 576 18.40 -20.63 -10.15
C VAL A 576 18.42 -21.85 -9.24
N THR A 577 19.50 -22.04 -8.48
CA THR A 577 19.56 -23.05 -7.43
C THR A 577 19.76 -22.39 -6.08
N ILE A 578 18.77 -22.50 -5.20
CA ILE A 578 18.80 -22.00 -3.82
C ILE A 578 18.58 -23.14 -2.81
N ASP A 579 18.82 -22.85 -1.54
CA ASP A 579 18.47 -23.75 -0.45
C ASP A 579 16.98 -23.63 -0.11
N ILE A 580 16.27 -24.76 -0.11
CA ILE A 580 14.89 -24.89 0.39
C ILE A 580 14.92 -25.83 1.59
N ASN A 581 14.82 -25.25 2.79
CA ASN A 581 14.94 -25.95 4.09
C ASN A 581 16.11 -26.97 4.15
N GLY A 582 17.32 -26.51 3.86
CA GLY A 582 18.56 -27.31 3.88
C GLY A 582 18.77 -28.19 2.64
N THR A 583 17.90 -28.10 1.64
CA THR A 583 17.97 -28.88 0.40
C THR A 583 18.21 -27.98 -0.81
N PRO A 584 19.36 -28.12 -1.51
CA PRO A 584 19.59 -27.43 -2.77
C PRO A 584 18.52 -27.82 -3.81
N THR A 585 17.78 -26.82 -4.29
CA THR A 585 16.65 -26.99 -5.20
C THR A 585 16.82 -26.05 -6.38
N THR A 586 16.70 -26.59 -7.60
CA THR A 586 16.78 -25.81 -8.84
C THR A 586 15.38 -25.45 -9.32
N PHE A 587 15.14 -24.16 -9.51
CA PHE A 587 13.96 -23.61 -10.18
C PHE A 587 14.36 -23.17 -11.59
N ALA A 588 13.47 -23.39 -12.56
CA ALA A 588 13.76 -23.09 -13.95
C ALA A 588 13.41 -21.63 -14.28
N ALA A 589 14.00 -21.10 -15.35
CA ALA A 589 13.50 -19.87 -15.97
C ALA A 589 11.98 -19.98 -16.23
N GLY A 590 11.24 -18.93 -15.88
CA GLY A 590 9.78 -18.85 -15.95
C GLY A 590 9.05 -19.33 -14.68
N THR A 591 9.76 -19.86 -13.67
CA THR A 591 9.13 -20.16 -12.36
C THR A 591 8.68 -18.86 -11.69
N TYR A 592 7.43 -18.83 -11.24
CA TYR A 592 6.84 -17.68 -10.54
C TYR A 592 7.26 -17.62 -9.07
N PHE A 593 7.29 -16.40 -8.52
CA PHE A 593 7.59 -16.14 -7.10
C PHE A 593 6.79 -17.03 -6.14
N GLY A 594 5.48 -17.15 -6.36
CA GLY A 594 4.59 -17.94 -5.50
C GLY A 594 4.87 -19.44 -5.51
N GLU A 595 5.40 -19.99 -6.62
CA GLU A 595 5.77 -21.41 -6.67
C GLU A 595 6.97 -21.71 -5.75
N ILE A 596 7.94 -20.79 -5.68
CA ILE A 596 9.13 -20.89 -4.83
C ILE A 596 8.73 -20.69 -3.36
N GLU A 597 7.88 -19.70 -3.09
CA GLU A 597 7.32 -19.46 -1.75
C GLU A 597 6.58 -20.70 -1.22
N GLN A 598 5.71 -21.29 -2.05
CA GLN A 598 5.00 -22.52 -1.70
C GLN A 598 5.94 -23.70 -1.48
N ALA A 599 7.03 -23.81 -2.24
CA ALA A 599 8.04 -24.86 -2.05
C ALA A 599 8.69 -24.74 -0.67
N GLN A 600 9.04 -23.52 -0.23
CA GLN A 600 9.59 -23.27 1.10
C GLN A 600 8.58 -23.61 2.21
N ILE A 601 7.35 -23.08 2.14
CA ILE A 601 6.27 -23.36 3.10
C ILE A 601 6.01 -24.86 3.24
N THR A 602 5.98 -25.57 2.11
CA THR A 602 5.78 -27.03 2.09
C THR A 602 6.94 -27.75 2.76
N ALA A 603 8.18 -27.32 2.50
CA ALA A 603 9.38 -27.92 3.08
C ALA A 603 9.48 -27.68 4.59
N ASP A 604 8.95 -26.55 5.09
CA ASP A 604 8.87 -26.25 6.53
C ASP A 604 7.72 -26.97 7.24
N GLY A 605 6.81 -27.59 6.47
CA GLY A 605 5.67 -28.32 7.01
C GLY A 605 4.54 -27.43 7.52
N PHE A 606 4.49 -26.16 7.09
CA PHE A 606 3.42 -25.25 7.43
C PHE A 606 2.19 -25.55 6.55
N PRO A 607 1.01 -25.92 7.13
CA PRO A 607 -0.09 -26.50 6.36
C PRO A 607 -1.00 -25.43 5.74
N VAL A 608 -0.41 -24.49 4.99
CA VAL A 608 -1.12 -23.50 4.19
C VAL A 608 -0.76 -23.64 2.73
N THR A 609 -1.67 -23.20 1.87
CA THR A 609 -1.45 -23.09 0.42
C THR A 609 -1.45 -21.62 0.04
N VAL A 610 -0.33 -21.14 -0.50
CA VAL A 610 -0.14 -19.76 -0.97
C VAL A 610 -0.11 -19.66 -2.49
N TRP A 611 0.07 -20.80 -3.18
CA TRP A 611 0.14 -20.89 -4.64
C TRP A 611 -0.63 -22.11 -5.15
N ASP A 612 -1.49 -21.89 -6.14
CA ASP A 612 -2.17 -22.94 -6.87
C ASP A 612 -1.82 -22.86 -8.37
N PRO A 613 -1.01 -23.80 -8.92
CA PRO A 613 -0.59 -23.78 -10.32
C PRO A 613 -1.74 -24.06 -11.29
N THR A 614 -2.93 -24.44 -10.81
CA THR A 614 -4.11 -24.69 -11.66
C THR A 614 -4.96 -23.44 -11.89
N LYS A 615 -4.68 -22.34 -11.17
CA LYS A 615 -5.37 -21.05 -11.34
C LYS A 615 -4.87 -20.30 -12.57
N GLU A 616 -5.60 -19.24 -12.95
CA GLU A 616 -5.28 -18.40 -14.12
C GLU A 616 -4.98 -19.23 -15.38
N GLU A 617 -5.91 -20.14 -15.73
CA GLU A 617 -5.81 -21.01 -16.91
C GLU A 617 -4.56 -21.90 -16.95
N GLY A 618 -3.96 -22.17 -15.79
CA GLY A 618 -2.76 -22.99 -15.64
C GLY A 618 -1.46 -22.20 -15.58
N ALA A 619 -1.52 -20.86 -15.59
CA ALA A 619 -0.36 -20.01 -15.30
C ALA A 619 0.01 -20.03 -13.80
N GLY A 620 -0.96 -20.31 -12.94
CA GLY A 620 -0.82 -20.30 -11.49
C GLY A 620 -1.13 -18.93 -10.87
N SER A 621 -1.60 -18.96 -9.62
CA SER A 621 -1.95 -17.74 -8.87
C SER A 621 -1.93 -17.98 -7.36
N SER A 622 -1.77 -16.89 -6.62
CA SER A 622 -2.04 -16.82 -5.17
C SER A 622 -3.48 -16.39 -4.85
N ASP A 623 -4.25 -16.06 -5.87
CA ASP A 623 -5.63 -15.60 -5.76
C ASP A 623 -6.63 -16.71 -6.15
N GLY A 624 -7.89 -16.58 -5.73
CA GLY A 624 -8.97 -17.42 -6.25
C GLY A 624 -9.26 -18.68 -5.44
N PHE A 625 -8.73 -18.82 -4.23
CA PHE A 625 -8.95 -19.95 -3.33
C PHE A 625 -8.66 -19.59 -1.86
N ASP A 626 -9.08 -20.46 -0.93
CA ASP A 626 -8.76 -20.33 0.51
C ASP A 626 -7.72 -21.38 0.91
N GLY A 627 -6.48 -20.95 1.06
CA GLY A 627 -5.37 -21.80 1.50
C GLY A 627 -4.95 -21.65 2.96
N TRP A 628 -5.61 -20.80 3.75
CA TRP A 628 -5.27 -20.56 5.15
C TRP A 628 -6.31 -21.10 6.13
N TYR A 629 -7.61 -21.09 5.79
CA TYR A 629 -8.64 -21.53 6.72
C TYR A 629 -8.50 -23.03 7.02
N ASN A 630 -8.08 -23.32 8.26
CA ASN A 630 -7.79 -24.66 8.73
C ASN A 630 -8.12 -24.74 10.23
N PRO A 631 -9.40 -24.98 10.58
CA PRO A 631 -9.85 -24.97 11.98
C PRO A 631 -9.25 -26.12 12.81
N GLU A 632 -8.89 -27.25 12.18
CA GLU A 632 -8.22 -28.35 12.89
C GLU A 632 -6.79 -27.97 13.28
N PHE A 633 -6.04 -27.33 12.38
CA PHE A 633 -4.73 -26.79 12.70
C PHE A 633 -4.83 -25.64 13.71
N ALA A 634 -5.83 -24.77 13.59
CA ALA A 634 -6.08 -23.71 14.57
C ALA A 634 -6.27 -24.27 15.99
N LYS A 635 -7.02 -25.36 16.11
CA LYS A 635 -7.26 -26.07 17.37
C LYS A 635 -5.99 -26.73 17.93
N GLU A 636 -5.15 -27.28 17.08
CA GLU A 636 -3.84 -27.82 17.47
C GLU A 636 -2.94 -26.71 18.03
N GLU A 637 -2.81 -25.60 17.29
CA GLU A 637 -1.94 -24.49 17.64
C GLU A 637 -2.40 -23.74 18.90
N ILE A 638 -3.71 -23.51 19.08
CA ILE A 638 -4.20 -22.86 20.31
C ILE A 638 -3.97 -23.73 21.55
N THR A 639 -3.97 -25.07 21.39
CA THR A 639 -3.65 -26.00 22.46
C THR A 639 -2.17 -25.88 22.86
N LYS A 640 -1.26 -25.87 21.89
CA LYS A 640 0.19 -25.65 22.12
C LYS A 640 0.44 -24.30 22.78
N ALA A 641 -0.21 -23.25 22.28
CA ALA A 641 -0.11 -21.91 22.83
C ALA A 641 -0.57 -21.85 24.29
N ALA A 642 -1.72 -22.47 24.63
CA ALA A 642 -2.23 -22.51 26.00
C ALA A 642 -1.28 -23.26 26.95
N GLU A 643 -0.65 -24.35 26.50
CA GLU A 643 0.37 -25.07 27.27
C GLU A 643 1.61 -24.20 27.52
N ALA A 644 2.14 -23.53 26.48
CA ALA A 644 3.30 -22.65 26.61
C ALA A 644 3.01 -21.41 27.48
N LEU A 645 1.82 -20.82 27.35
CA LEU A 645 1.38 -19.69 28.15
C LEU A 645 1.26 -20.06 29.64
N LYS A 646 0.80 -21.29 29.93
CA LYS A 646 0.72 -21.79 31.29
C LYS A 646 2.09 -21.89 31.97
N GLU A 647 3.16 -22.22 31.23
CA GLU A 647 4.53 -22.28 31.76
C GLU A 647 5.04 -20.92 32.25
N VAL A 648 4.55 -19.83 31.64
CA VAL A 648 4.86 -18.45 32.05
C VAL A 648 3.78 -17.84 32.95
N GLY A 649 2.89 -18.67 33.51
CA GLY A 649 1.90 -18.26 34.51
C GLY A 649 0.59 -17.70 33.95
N VAL A 650 0.34 -17.84 32.65
CA VAL A 650 -0.89 -17.40 31.98
C VAL A 650 -1.78 -18.61 31.70
N GLU A 651 -2.85 -18.76 32.48
CA GLU A 651 -3.84 -19.83 32.26
C GLU A 651 -4.89 -19.39 31.25
N VAL A 652 -5.02 -20.14 30.15
CA VAL A 652 -6.01 -19.92 29.08
C VAL A 652 -7.01 -21.07 29.08
N THR A 653 -8.27 -20.77 29.36
CA THR A 653 -9.40 -21.73 29.28
C THR A 653 -10.62 -21.06 28.67
N ALA A 654 -11.69 -21.81 28.37
CA ALA A 654 -12.93 -21.22 27.88
C ALA A 654 -13.60 -20.28 28.91
N GLU A 655 -13.40 -20.51 30.22
CA GLU A 655 -13.85 -19.62 31.29
C GLU A 655 -12.92 -18.41 31.50
N ASN A 656 -11.68 -18.51 31.02
CA ASN A 656 -10.66 -17.47 31.13
C ASN A 656 -9.91 -17.31 29.80
N PRO A 657 -10.60 -16.89 28.72
CA PRO A 657 -10.03 -16.87 27.39
C PRO A 657 -9.01 -15.73 27.23
N VAL A 658 -8.23 -15.80 26.15
CA VAL A 658 -7.54 -14.61 25.64
C VAL A 658 -8.55 -13.78 24.87
N GLN A 659 -8.81 -12.56 25.34
CA GLN A 659 -9.68 -11.62 24.65
C GLN A 659 -8.89 -10.90 23.55
N ILE A 660 -9.44 -10.72 22.36
CA ILE A 660 -8.86 -9.91 21.28
C ILE A 660 -9.90 -8.89 20.82
N ASP A 661 -9.51 -7.63 20.66
CA ASP A 661 -10.40 -6.59 20.16
C ASP A 661 -10.27 -6.45 18.64
N LEU A 662 -11.43 -6.42 17.98
CA LEU A 662 -11.60 -6.11 16.56
C LEU A 662 -12.44 -4.84 16.42
N PRO A 663 -11.83 -3.68 16.15
CA PRO A 663 -12.55 -2.49 15.72
C PRO A 663 -13.23 -2.72 14.37
N TYR A 664 -14.48 -2.30 14.24
CA TYR A 664 -15.23 -2.44 13.00
C TYR A 664 -16.18 -1.26 12.77
N PHE A 665 -16.42 -0.94 11.50
CA PHE A 665 -17.36 0.12 11.11
C PHE A 665 -18.82 -0.34 11.28
N SER A 666 -19.43 0.04 12.41
CA SER A 666 -20.81 -0.34 12.77
C SER A 666 -21.87 0.46 12.02
N GLY A 667 -21.50 1.58 11.38
CA GLY A 667 -22.37 2.34 10.49
C GLY A 667 -22.71 1.63 9.18
N SER A 668 -22.12 0.45 8.92
CA SER A 668 -22.40 -0.39 7.76
C SER A 668 -22.78 -1.81 8.15
N GLU A 669 -23.92 -2.29 7.63
CA GLU A 669 -24.39 -3.66 7.86
C GLU A 669 -23.39 -4.70 7.32
N VAL A 670 -22.76 -4.44 6.17
CA VAL A 670 -21.74 -5.32 5.56
C VAL A 670 -20.58 -5.54 6.52
N TYR A 671 -19.99 -4.47 7.06
CA TYR A 671 -18.84 -4.59 7.98
C TYR A 671 -19.24 -5.12 9.35
N THR A 672 -20.48 -4.86 9.80
CA THR A 672 -21.05 -5.51 11.00
C THR A 672 -21.15 -7.02 10.83
N ASN A 673 -21.63 -7.50 9.69
CA ASN A 673 -21.75 -8.93 9.41
C ASN A 673 -20.36 -9.58 9.29
N ARG A 674 -19.39 -8.92 8.64
CA ARG A 674 -17.99 -9.39 8.57
C ARG A 674 -17.37 -9.59 9.95
N ALA A 675 -17.51 -8.60 10.84
CA ALA A 675 -16.99 -8.67 12.20
C ALA A 675 -17.61 -9.84 13.00
N ASN A 676 -18.92 -10.06 12.84
CA ASN A 676 -19.61 -11.19 13.48
C ASN A 676 -19.17 -12.56 12.93
N VAL A 677 -18.96 -12.67 11.62
CA VAL A 677 -18.44 -13.91 11.00
C VAL A 677 -17.04 -14.22 11.51
N LEU A 678 -16.14 -13.24 11.55
CA LEU A 678 -14.79 -13.42 12.10
C LEU A 678 -14.86 -13.88 13.55
N LYS A 679 -15.64 -13.20 14.39
CA LYS A 679 -15.86 -13.57 15.79
C LYS A 679 -16.33 -15.01 15.94
N GLN A 680 -17.39 -15.40 15.23
CA GLN A 680 -17.97 -16.75 15.33
C GLN A 680 -16.99 -17.82 14.86
N SER A 681 -16.26 -17.55 13.77
CA SER A 681 -15.27 -18.48 13.23
C SER A 681 -14.13 -18.73 14.21
N VAL A 682 -13.53 -17.65 14.74
CA VAL A 682 -12.40 -17.73 15.67
C VAL A 682 -12.80 -18.41 16.97
N GLU A 683 -13.92 -17.99 17.58
CA GLU A 683 -14.40 -18.56 18.83
C GLU A 683 -14.75 -20.05 18.68
N SER A 684 -15.34 -20.45 17.55
CA SER A 684 -15.68 -21.85 17.31
C SER A 684 -14.46 -22.72 17.01
N ALA A 685 -13.53 -22.25 16.18
CA ALA A 685 -12.34 -23.03 15.78
C ALA A 685 -11.34 -23.22 16.94
N THR A 686 -11.39 -22.33 17.93
CA THR A 686 -10.48 -22.36 19.10
C THR A 686 -11.15 -22.89 20.36
N ASP A 687 -12.34 -23.51 20.27
CA ASP A 687 -13.14 -23.97 21.41
C ASP A 687 -13.36 -22.88 22.49
N GLY A 688 -13.44 -21.62 22.07
CA GLY A 688 -13.62 -20.46 22.95
C GLY A 688 -12.37 -20.04 23.74
N LEU A 689 -11.18 -20.58 23.44
CA LEU A 689 -9.93 -20.15 24.09
C LEU A 689 -9.49 -18.75 23.61
N ILE A 690 -9.91 -18.36 22.41
CA ILE A 690 -9.85 -16.97 21.93
C ILE A 690 -11.28 -16.40 21.93
N GLN A 691 -11.48 -15.28 22.61
CA GLN A 691 -12.72 -14.50 22.58
C GLN A 691 -12.50 -13.24 21.75
N VAL A 692 -13.39 -12.96 20.78
CA VAL A 692 -13.30 -11.76 19.95
C VAL A 692 -14.29 -10.70 20.47
N ASN A 693 -13.76 -9.60 20.99
CA ASN A 693 -14.53 -8.42 21.38
C ASN A 693 -14.71 -7.50 20.17
N LEU A 694 -15.95 -7.19 19.83
CA LEU A 694 -16.24 -6.28 18.72
C LEU A 694 -16.27 -4.84 19.24
N VAL A 695 -15.32 -4.01 18.80
CA VAL A 695 -15.20 -2.61 19.21
C VAL A 695 -15.89 -1.72 18.17
N GLN A 696 -17.00 -1.11 18.56
CA GLN A 696 -17.85 -0.36 17.63
C GLN A 696 -17.23 0.98 17.22
N CYS A 697 -17.17 1.21 15.91
CA CYS A 697 -16.84 2.51 15.31
C CYS A 697 -18.03 3.02 14.51
N GLU A 698 -18.71 4.06 14.99
CA GLU A 698 -19.95 4.57 14.36
C GLU A 698 -19.70 5.22 13.00
N ALA A 699 -18.52 5.83 12.82
CA ALA A 699 -18.05 6.42 11.56
C ALA A 699 -16.91 5.58 10.96
N SER A 700 -16.77 5.61 9.64
CA SER A 700 -15.63 4.99 8.94
C SER A 700 -14.31 5.58 9.41
N ASP A 701 -14.27 6.87 9.69
CA ASP A 701 -13.07 7.55 10.18
C ASP A 701 -12.68 7.04 11.56
N ASP A 702 -13.64 6.80 12.47
CA ASP A 702 -13.37 6.23 13.79
C ASP A 702 -12.68 4.85 13.65
N TRP A 703 -13.07 4.06 12.64
CA TRP A 703 -12.45 2.77 12.31
C TRP A 703 -11.06 2.93 11.69
N SER A 704 -10.88 3.89 10.78
CA SER A 704 -9.58 4.19 10.18
C SER A 704 -8.59 4.78 11.18
N TYR A 705 -9.02 5.59 12.14
CA TYR A 705 -8.17 6.07 13.23
C TYR A 705 -7.72 4.97 14.18
N ALA A 706 -8.47 3.87 14.29
CA ALA A 706 -8.07 2.74 15.12
C ALA A 706 -6.88 1.96 14.52
N SER A 707 -6.80 1.80 13.19
CA SER A 707 -5.84 0.85 12.59
C SER A 707 -5.29 1.18 11.19
N TYR A 708 -5.71 2.28 10.56
CA TYR A 708 -5.19 2.71 9.25
C TYR A 708 -4.35 3.99 9.34
N TYR A 709 -4.89 5.03 9.97
CA TYR A 709 -4.22 6.32 10.21
C TYR A 709 -3.15 6.37 11.32
N PRO A 710 -3.02 5.39 12.25
CA PRO A 710 -1.86 5.34 13.16
C PRO A 710 -0.55 5.57 12.40
N GLN A 711 0.34 6.39 12.95
CA GLN A 711 1.65 6.67 12.35
C GLN A 711 2.76 5.81 12.95
N THR A 712 2.55 5.33 14.18
CA THR A 712 3.43 4.42 14.90
C THR A 712 2.65 3.21 15.37
N GLY A 713 3.35 2.10 15.64
CA GLY A 713 2.73 0.92 16.23
C GLY A 713 2.09 1.18 17.59
N SER A 714 2.58 2.17 18.34
CA SER A 714 2.03 2.52 19.65
C SER A 714 0.64 3.16 19.59
N ASP A 715 0.30 3.76 18.45
CA ASP A 715 -1.02 4.36 18.20
C ASP A 715 -2.04 3.35 17.63
N PHE A 716 -1.59 2.15 17.24
CA PHE A 716 -2.45 1.13 16.65
C PHE A 716 -3.39 0.51 17.71
N ASN A 717 -4.68 0.84 17.62
CA ASN A 717 -5.71 0.55 18.60
C ASN A 717 -6.54 -0.71 18.24
N ALA A 718 -5.87 -1.83 17.98
CA ALA A 718 -6.53 -3.12 17.78
C ALA A 718 -5.58 -4.27 18.15
N ASP A 719 -6.14 -5.43 18.54
CA ASP A 719 -5.37 -6.68 18.57
C ASP A 719 -5.37 -7.35 17.18
N ILE A 720 -6.49 -7.25 16.47
CA ILE A 720 -6.65 -7.67 15.08
C ILE A 720 -7.36 -6.58 14.27
N SER A 721 -6.92 -6.33 13.05
CA SER A 721 -7.60 -5.41 12.12
C SER A 721 -7.54 -5.88 10.67
N ASP A 722 -8.64 -5.71 9.95
CA ASP A 722 -8.80 -6.00 8.51
C ASP A 722 -8.92 -4.71 7.65
N ASN A 723 -8.49 -3.56 8.17
CA ASN A 723 -8.67 -2.24 7.55
C ASN A 723 -7.44 -1.71 6.79
N SER A 724 -6.37 -2.49 6.67
CA SER A 724 -5.10 -2.03 6.09
C SER A 724 -4.53 -3.04 5.09
N GLY A 725 -3.89 -2.52 4.05
CA GLY A 725 -3.26 -3.30 3.00
C GLY A 725 -2.17 -2.50 2.30
N TRP A 726 -1.43 -3.15 1.41
CA TRP A 726 -0.35 -2.52 0.67
C TRP A 726 -0.51 -2.77 -0.83
N GLY A 727 -0.41 -1.70 -1.61
CA GLY A 727 -0.33 -1.73 -3.07
C GLY A 727 1.11 -1.48 -3.50
N PRO A 728 1.63 -2.18 -4.52
CA PRO A 728 3.02 -2.07 -4.90
C PRO A 728 3.31 -0.80 -5.72
N ASP A 729 4.37 -0.11 -5.36
CA ASP A 729 4.81 1.12 -6.04
C ASP A 729 5.63 0.82 -7.31
N TYR A 730 6.33 -0.32 -7.33
CA TYR A 730 7.25 -0.73 -8.41
C TYR A 730 7.33 -2.25 -8.56
N GLY A 731 7.80 -2.73 -9.71
CA GLY A 731 7.79 -4.14 -10.12
C GLY A 731 8.91 -4.99 -9.52
N ASP A 732 9.01 -5.01 -8.19
CA ASP A 732 9.99 -5.79 -7.44
C ASP A 732 9.41 -6.25 -6.09
N PRO A 733 9.60 -7.51 -5.64
CA PRO A 733 9.03 -8.00 -4.38
C PRO A 733 9.40 -7.15 -3.15
N SER A 734 10.52 -6.43 -3.20
CA SER A 734 10.91 -5.50 -2.13
C SER A 734 9.88 -4.38 -1.91
N THR A 735 9.04 -4.04 -2.88
CA THR A 735 7.92 -3.11 -2.68
C THR A 735 6.95 -3.59 -1.59
N TYR A 736 6.83 -4.90 -1.38
CA TYR A 736 6.08 -5.49 -0.26
C TYR A 736 7.00 -5.72 0.94
N LEU A 737 8.10 -6.44 0.75
CA LEU A 737 8.94 -6.90 1.86
C LEU A 737 9.61 -5.75 2.64
N ASN A 738 9.94 -4.64 1.98
CA ASN A 738 10.50 -3.46 2.66
C ASN A 738 9.52 -2.88 3.68
N THR A 739 8.21 -3.05 3.50
CA THR A 739 7.20 -2.51 4.41
C THR A 739 7.20 -3.14 5.79
N ILE A 740 7.88 -4.29 5.96
CA ILE A 740 7.99 -5.04 7.21
C ILE A 740 9.43 -5.00 7.76
N LEU A 741 10.27 -4.08 7.30
CA LEU A 741 11.63 -3.89 7.83
C LEU A 741 11.65 -3.22 9.22
N PRO A 742 12.67 -3.51 10.04
CA PRO A 742 12.73 -3.03 11.42
C PRO A 742 13.06 -1.55 11.52
N ASP A 743 13.03 -1.03 12.75
CA ASP A 743 13.58 0.29 13.12
C ASP A 743 13.04 1.44 12.28
N TYR A 744 11.72 1.48 12.06
CA TYR A 744 10.98 2.46 11.25
C TYR A 744 11.23 2.40 9.74
N ALA A 745 12.03 1.46 9.24
CA ALA A 745 12.26 1.31 7.80
C ALA A 745 11.01 0.78 7.08
N GLY A 746 10.22 -0.07 7.73
CA GLY A 746 8.99 -0.63 7.17
C GLY A 746 7.72 0.06 7.63
N TYR A 747 7.02 0.72 6.70
CA TYR A 747 5.78 1.46 6.99
C TYR A 747 4.65 0.62 7.59
N MET A 748 4.55 -0.66 7.23
CA MET A 748 3.48 -1.56 7.69
C MET A 748 3.79 -2.23 9.04
N THR A 749 5.00 -2.06 9.59
CA THR A 749 5.32 -2.56 10.95
C THR A 749 4.44 -1.93 12.03
N LYS A 750 3.94 -0.71 11.81
CA LYS A 750 2.93 -0.08 12.65
C LYS A 750 1.66 -0.93 12.81
N CYS A 751 1.28 -1.69 11.79
CA CYS A 751 0.08 -2.52 11.81
C CYS A 751 0.21 -3.74 12.71
N ILE A 752 1.44 -4.13 13.07
CA ILE A 752 1.72 -5.19 14.04
C ILE A 752 2.15 -4.63 15.40
N GLY A 753 1.97 -3.33 15.61
CA GLY A 753 2.27 -2.64 16.85
C GLY A 753 3.76 -2.41 17.12
N LEU A 754 4.62 -2.55 16.12
CA LEU A 754 6.05 -2.29 16.23
C LEU A 754 6.41 -0.98 15.53
N PHE A 755 7.34 -0.25 16.15
CA PHE A 755 7.94 1.01 15.66
C PHE A 755 6.94 2.17 15.54
#